data_AF-A0A4X2LVM2-F1
#
_entry.id   AF-A0A4X2LVM2-F1
#
_cell.length_a   1.000
_cell.length_b   1.000
_cell.length_c   1.000
_cell.angle_alpha   90.00
_cell.angle_beta   90.00
_cell.angle_gamma   90.00
#
_symmetry.space_group_name_H-M   'P 1'
#
loop_
_entity.id
_entity.type
_entity.pdbx_description
1 polymer ?
#
loop_
_entity_poly.entity_id
_entity_poly.type
_entity_poly.pdbx_seq_one_letter_code
_entity_poly.pdbx_strand_id
1 'polypeptide(L)'
;MSSEYSQEEIFLNLIRCLSPRLTQYIQVEPVLDYLTFLGRVEKERIQHTAATEGNMRAARLLLSTLEKGTWEPGWTQMFLTGLRKGGCTLAARYVRPDLADLPSPSLETCYDQCAQLLDILQPTLVDKLQATDVVDKCLEKALLTKEDRNRVVHLDENYGNERAVRELLSRIVQKEDWFSKFLSILREATYVQLVEDLTGINCLEDNEESDTSLAEGSVSCLDESLGHNSNMGSVSGTMGSDSDQDDEKKRASPEPELVLRSYQMEVAKPALEGKNIIICLPTGSGKTRVAVYIAKDHLDKKKKASEPGKVMVLVNKVPLVEQHFRKEFKPFLKKWYNVIGVSGDSQLKISFPEVVKSNDVIISTAQILENSLLNSENGEDDGVQLSDFSLIIIDECHHTNKEAVYNNIMTRYLKQKMKNCRLKKENKPVVPQPQILGLTASPGVGGAKKQSKAEEHILKICANLDACTIITVKENAALLKEQVKEPYKKFVIADDNRENPFKKKLLEIMTDIHTFSQMNPTSDFGTQTYEHWVIHQEKRAAKEGNRKERVCAEHLRKYNEALQINDTIRMIDAYHHLKSFYNDEKEKKIAAQEYDSEEEEEEEEDDNKKKLLKLDETDLFLLELFYENKKKLKKLAITPDHENEKLTKLRNTIMEEFTKTDGSVARGIIFTKTRQSAFALSQWINDIEKFAEVGVKAHHLIGAGNSSEFKPMTQNEQKEVINNFRTGKINLLIATTVAEEGLDIKECNIVIRYGLVTNEIAMLQARGRARADESTYVLVASGGSGVVERESVNLYREKMMHKAIDRVQNMNPQEYAHKILELQMQSIMEKKMKTKKSLAKQLKDNPSLITFFCKNCSVMACSGENIQVIENMHHVNMTQEFKKLYIVRENKALQKKFADYQTNGEIICSQCGQAWGTMMVNKGLDLPCLKIKNFVVAFKNNSQKKQYKKWVELPMMFPKLDYTEHCMFSDED
;
A
#
# COMPACT_ATOMS: atom_id res chain seq x y z
N MET A 1 55.90 1.90 -4.58
CA MET A 1 56.53 0.71 -5.18
C MET A 1 55.52 0.14 -6.16
N SER A 2 55.81 0.29 -7.44
CA SER A 2 55.11 -0.38 -8.54
C SER A 2 55.34 -1.89 -8.43
N SER A 3 54.36 -2.62 -7.90
CA SER A 3 54.22 -4.02 -8.31
C SER A 3 53.37 -4.01 -9.56
N GLU A 4 54.01 -4.12 -10.72
CA GLU A 4 53.34 -4.45 -11.96
C GLU A 4 52.61 -5.79 -11.74
N TYR A 5 51.30 -5.73 -11.49
CA TYR A 5 50.47 -6.93 -11.53
C TYR A 5 50.65 -7.55 -12.92
N SER A 6 50.89 -8.86 -12.97
CA SER A 6 50.92 -9.55 -14.26
C SER A 6 49.57 -9.35 -14.97
N GLN A 7 49.55 -9.20 -16.29
CA GLN A 7 48.30 -8.99 -17.03
C GLN A 7 47.26 -10.09 -16.76
N GLU A 8 47.71 -11.29 -16.39
CA GLU A 8 46.85 -12.42 -16.01
C GLU A 8 46.23 -12.27 -14.61
N GLU A 9 46.95 -11.71 -13.62
CA GLU A 9 46.37 -11.40 -12.30
C GLU A 9 45.33 -10.28 -12.39
N ILE A 10 45.54 -9.27 -13.24
CA ILE A 10 44.55 -8.23 -13.52
C ILE A 10 43.30 -8.87 -14.13
N PHE A 11 43.47 -9.78 -15.08
CA PHE A 11 42.38 -10.49 -15.74
C PHE A 11 41.53 -11.33 -14.76
N LEU A 12 42.18 -12.09 -13.88
CA LEU A 12 41.49 -12.90 -12.85
C LEU A 12 40.76 -12.03 -11.81
N ASN A 13 41.32 -10.87 -11.44
CA ASN A 13 40.64 -9.91 -10.57
C ASN A 13 39.39 -9.31 -11.24
N LEU A 14 39.44 -9.02 -12.54
CA LEU A 14 38.27 -8.54 -13.28
C LEU A 14 37.16 -9.62 -13.34
N ILE A 15 37.53 -10.88 -13.54
CA ILE A 15 36.56 -12.00 -13.47
C ILE A 15 35.90 -12.04 -12.09
N ARG A 16 36.67 -11.98 -10.99
CA ARG A 16 36.11 -12.00 -9.62
C ARG A 16 35.19 -10.81 -9.35
N CYS A 17 35.62 -9.60 -9.68
CA CYS A 17 34.87 -8.38 -9.40
C CYS A 17 33.59 -8.27 -10.23
N LEU A 18 33.62 -8.72 -11.49
CA LEU A 18 32.52 -8.58 -12.45
C LEU A 18 31.77 -9.89 -12.69
N SER A 19 32.04 -10.95 -11.94
CA SER A 19 31.39 -12.26 -12.06
C SER A 19 29.85 -12.20 -12.13
N PRO A 20 29.15 -11.40 -11.29
CA PRO A 20 27.70 -11.25 -11.40
C PRO A 20 27.22 -10.70 -12.75
N ARG A 21 28.01 -9.80 -13.38
CA ARG A 21 27.72 -9.24 -14.70
C ARG A 21 28.10 -10.18 -15.83
N LEU A 22 29.27 -10.80 -15.73
CA LEU A 22 29.76 -11.74 -16.73
C LEU A 22 28.84 -12.97 -16.86
N THR A 23 28.28 -13.44 -15.74
CA THR A 23 27.31 -14.55 -15.75
C THR A 23 26.00 -14.24 -16.48
N GLN A 24 25.65 -12.96 -16.65
CA GLN A 24 24.46 -12.54 -17.43
C GLN A 24 24.74 -12.49 -18.93
N TYR A 25 25.99 -12.18 -19.33
CA TYR A 25 26.34 -11.92 -20.73
C TYR A 25 27.07 -13.06 -21.44
N ILE A 26 27.49 -14.11 -20.72
CA ILE A 26 28.21 -15.25 -21.31
C ILE A 26 27.22 -16.36 -21.69
N GLN A 27 27.20 -16.70 -22.98
CA GLN A 27 26.63 -17.95 -23.49
C GLN A 27 27.72 -19.02 -23.50
N VAL A 28 27.52 -20.08 -22.74
CA VAL A 28 28.59 -21.02 -22.41
C VAL A 28 28.86 -21.99 -23.54
N GLU A 29 27.81 -22.53 -24.18
CA GLU A 29 27.97 -23.51 -25.27
C GLU A 29 28.80 -22.96 -26.44
N PRO A 30 28.51 -21.77 -27.02
CA PRO A 30 29.28 -21.27 -28.16
C PRO A 30 30.71 -20.87 -27.78
N VAL A 31 30.96 -20.55 -26.51
CA VAL A 31 32.29 -20.11 -26.04
C VAL A 31 33.19 -21.31 -25.75
N LEU A 32 32.66 -22.40 -25.19
CA LEU A 32 33.40 -23.61 -24.80
C LEU A 32 34.16 -24.28 -25.96
N ASP A 33 33.62 -24.21 -27.17
CA ASP A 33 34.23 -24.80 -28.37
C ASP A 33 35.58 -24.15 -28.70
N TYR A 34 35.75 -22.88 -28.35
CA TYR A 34 36.98 -22.12 -28.58
C TYR A 34 37.99 -22.21 -27.43
N LEU A 35 37.60 -22.77 -26.27
CA LEU A 35 38.48 -22.91 -25.10
C LEU A 35 39.23 -24.24 -25.13
N THR A 36 40.21 -24.38 -26.02
CA THR A 36 40.93 -25.66 -26.21
C THR A 36 41.85 -26.04 -25.04
N PHE A 37 42.12 -25.10 -24.13
CA PHE A 37 42.92 -25.35 -22.92
C PHE A 37 42.13 -26.03 -21.79
N LEU A 38 40.79 -26.02 -21.84
CA LEU A 38 39.95 -26.73 -20.87
C LEU A 38 39.94 -28.24 -21.15
N GLY A 39 40.11 -29.05 -20.10
CA GLY A 39 40.08 -30.50 -20.21
C GLY A 39 38.71 -31.04 -20.61
N ARG A 40 38.68 -32.21 -21.26
CA ARG A 40 37.44 -32.83 -21.75
C ARG A 40 36.40 -33.05 -20.64
N VAL A 41 36.85 -33.46 -19.45
CA VAL A 41 35.99 -33.68 -18.26
C VAL A 41 35.35 -32.37 -17.77
N GLU A 42 36.11 -31.27 -17.81
CA GLU A 42 35.62 -29.96 -17.38
C GLU A 42 34.60 -29.40 -18.36
N LYS A 43 34.85 -29.56 -19.67
CA LYS A 43 33.89 -29.19 -20.73
C LYS A 43 32.61 -29.99 -20.61
N GLU A 44 32.69 -31.31 -20.46
CA GLU A 44 31.52 -32.18 -20.32
C GLU A 44 30.72 -31.83 -19.06
N ARG A 45 31.38 -31.51 -17.94
CA ARG A 45 30.71 -31.04 -16.71
C ARG A 45 29.98 -29.71 -16.92
N ILE A 46 30.63 -28.74 -17.55
CA ILE A 46 30.03 -27.41 -17.81
C ILE A 46 28.87 -27.53 -18.81
N GLN A 47 29.01 -28.35 -19.85
CA GLN A 47 27.93 -28.65 -20.81
C GLN A 47 26.75 -29.37 -20.13
N HIS A 48 27.03 -30.33 -19.24
CA HIS A 48 25.98 -31.00 -18.48
C HIS A 48 25.21 -30.01 -17.59
N THR A 49 25.92 -29.13 -16.86
CA THR A 49 25.28 -28.07 -16.06
C THR A 49 24.48 -27.09 -16.93
N ALA A 50 24.91 -26.80 -18.16
CA ALA A 50 24.14 -25.96 -19.08
C ALA A 50 22.81 -26.62 -19.47
N ALA A 51 22.83 -27.94 -19.72
CA ALA A 51 21.66 -28.72 -20.10
C ALA A 51 20.67 -28.97 -18.94
N THR A 52 21.16 -29.17 -17.70
CA THR A 52 20.30 -29.53 -16.56
C THR A 52 19.91 -28.35 -15.66
N GLU A 53 20.78 -27.36 -15.52
CA GLU A 53 20.57 -26.25 -14.57
C GLU A 53 20.58 -24.85 -15.21
N GLY A 54 20.76 -24.78 -16.53
CA GLY A 54 20.67 -23.55 -17.33
C GLY A 54 21.96 -22.75 -17.46
N ASN A 55 22.00 -21.88 -18.49
CA ASN A 55 23.20 -21.18 -18.94
C ASN A 55 23.86 -20.29 -17.86
N MET A 56 23.09 -19.61 -17.00
CA MET A 56 23.65 -18.74 -15.95
C MET A 56 24.49 -19.52 -14.93
N ARG A 57 24.04 -20.73 -14.54
CA ARG A 57 24.79 -21.58 -13.61
C ARG A 57 26.00 -22.21 -14.30
N ALA A 58 25.87 -22.61 -15.56
CA ALA A 58 27.00 -23.03 -16.37
C ALA A 58 28.05 -21.93 -16.54
N ALA A 59 27.64 -20.66 -16.70
CA ALA A 59 28.53 -19.52 -16.86
C ALA A 59 29.29 -19.24 -15.56
N ARG A 60 28.61 -19.35 -14.41
CA ARG A 60 29.24 -19.23 -13.09
C ARG A 60 30.22 -20.37 -12.85
N LEU A 61 29.88 -21.59 -13.26
CA LEU A 61 30.76 -22.74 -13.18
C LEU A 61 31.99 -22.58 -14.09
N LEU A 62 31.81 -22.06 -15.31
CA LEU A 62 32.91 -21.76 -16.23
C LEU A 62 33.86 -20.72 -15.62
N LEU A 63 33.35 -19.58 -15.14
CA LEU A 63 34.16 -18.52 -14.54
C LEU A 63 34.90 -19.00 -13.28
N SER A 64 34.23 -19.76 -12.41
CA SER A 64 34.88 -20.34 -11.22
C SER A 64 35.91 -21.41 -11.56
N THR A 65 35.75 -22.14 -12.67
CA THR A 65 36.76 -23.09 -13.18
C THR A 65 37.98 -22.32 -13.70
N LEU A 66 37.78 -21.23 -14.43
CA LEU A 66 38.86 -20.36 -14.90
C LEU A 66 39.63 -19.71 -13.74
N GLU A 67 38.95 -19.31 -12.66
CA GLU A 67 39.56 -18.73 -11.45
C GLU A 67 40.43 -19.73 -10.66
N LYS A 68 40.04 -21.01 -10.64
CA LYS A 68 40.70 -22.04 -9.81
C LYS A 68 41.79 -22.82 -10.55
N GLY A 69 41.83 -22.76 -11.88
CA GLY A 69 42.78 -23.50 -12.71
C GLY A 69 44.10 -22.77 -12.94
N THR A 70 45.17 -23.54 -13.16
CA THR A 70 46.45 -23.04 -13.66
C THR A 70 46.57 -23.41 -15.14
N TRP A 71 46.58 -22.41 -16.00
CA TRP A 71 46.47 -22.57 -17.46
C TRP A 71 47.77 -22.20 -18.18
N GLU A 72 47.95 -22.67 -19.41
CA GLU A 72 49.12 -22.32 -20.22
C GLU A 72 49.14 -20.81 -20.58
N PRO A 73 50.33 -20.19 -20.71
CA PRO A 73 50.46 -18.77 -21.04
C PRO A 73 49.68 -18.41 -22.32
N GLY A 74 48.84 -17.38 -22.25
CA GLY A 74 48.00 -16.93 -23.38
C GLY A 74 46.55 -17.44 -23.37
N TRP A 75 46.14 -18.23 -22.38
CA TRP A 75 44.75 -18.67 -22.19
C TRP A 75 43.76 -17.50 -22.05
N THR A 76 44.19 -16.38 -21.46
CA THR A 76 43.38 -15.15 -21.32
C THR A 76 42.97 -14.58 -22.68
N GLN A 77 43.90 -14.57 -23.64
CA GLN A 77 43.64 -14.13 -25.01
C GLN A 77 42.74 -15.13 -25.76
N MET A 78 42.88 -16.43 -25.47
CA MET A 78 41.99 -17.47 -26.01
C MET A 78 40.57 -17.34 -25.46
N PHE A 79 40.41 -17.04 -24.16
CA PHE A 79 39.11 -16.79 -23.55
C PHE A 79 38.45 -15.53 -24.13
N LEU A 80 39.19 -14.43 -24.28
CA LEU A 80 38.69 -13.22 -24.96
C LEU A 80 38.29 -13.49 -26.42
N THR A 81 39.06 -14.31 -27.13
CA THR A 81 38.75 -14.70 -28.51
C THR A 81 37.51 -15.59 -28.55
N GLY A 82 37.35 -16.51 -27.60
CA GLY A 82 36.18 -17.36 -27.45
C GLY A 82 34.92 -16.57 -27.14
N LEU A 83 35.00 -15.56 -26.25
CA LEU A 83 33.87 -14.66 -25.98
C LEU A 83 33.46 -13.85 -27.22
N ARG A 84 34.44 -13.33 -27.99
CA ARG A 84 34.14 -12.58 -29.23
C ARG A 84 33.52 -13.47 -30.30
N LYS A 85 34.09 -14.65 -30.55
CA LYS A 85 33.59 -15.59 -31.56
C LYS A 85 32.28 -16.27 -31.16
N GLY A 86 32.07 -16.49 -29.86
CA GLY A 86 30.81 -16.97 -29.28
C GLY A 86 29.73 -15.89 -29.16
N GLY A 87 29.93 -14.70 -29.74
CA GLY A 87 28.91 -13.64 -29.78
C GLY A 87 28.67 -12.89 -28.47
N CYS A 88 29.52 -13.07 -27.46
CA CYS A 88 29.46 -12.44 -26.14
C CYS A 88 30.38 -11.20 -26.07
N THR A 89 30.13 -10.21 -26.93
CA THR A 89 31.03 -9.06 -27.13
C THR A 89 31.12 -8.14 -25.91
N LEU A 90 30.00 -7.93 -25.21
CA LEU A 90 29.95 -7.16 -23.96
C LEU A 90 30.78 -7.82 -22.86
N ALA A 91 30.64 -9.14 -22.67
CA ALA A 91 31.48 -9.89 -21.74
C ALA A 91 32.98 -9.75 -22.07
N ALA A 92 33.35 -9.77 -23.36
CA ALA A 92 34.74 -9.58 -23.79
C ALA A 92 35.31 -8.18 -23.52
N ARG A 93 34.46 -7.14 -23.35
CA ARG A 93 34.90 -5.78 -22.95
C ARG A 93 35.18 -5.72 -21.45
N TYR A 94 34.31 -6.31 -20.64
CA TYR A 94 34.44 -6.30 -19.17
C TYR A 94 35.70 -7.00 -18.65
N VAL A 95 36.18 -8.03 -19.36
CA VAL A 95 37.38 -8.78 -18.95
C VAL A 95 38.66 -8.26 -19.62
N ARG A 96 38.62 -7.13 -20.35
CA ARG A 96 39.82 -6.59 -21.01
C ARG A 96 40.74 -5.89 -19.98
N PRO A 97 42.03 -6.25 -19.87
CA PRO A 97 42.93 -5.68 -18.86
C PRO A 97 43.20 -4.19 -18.98
N ASP A 98 43.05 -3.61 -20.18
CA ASP A 98 43.33 -2.19 -20.44
C ASP A 98 42.22 -1.24 -19.95
N LEU A 99 41.02 -1.76 -19.67
CA LEU A 99 39.81 -1.05 -19.18
C LEU A 99 39.43 0.22 -19.99
N ALA A 100 40.07 0.45 -21.14
CA ALA A 100 39.98 1.69 -21.92
C ALA A 100 38.63 1.87 -22.63
N ASP A 101 37.81 0.82 -22.62
CA ASP A 101 36.63 0.66 -23.45
C ASP A 101 35.47 0.06 -22.63
N LEU A 102 35.39 0.39 -21.34
CA LEU A 102 34.24 0.03 -20.49
C LEU A 102 33.05 0.97 -20.76
N PRO A 103 31.80 0.47 -20.72
CA PRO A 103 30.61 1.32 -20.77
C PRO A 103 30.58 2.26 -19.55
N SER A 104 30.15 3.52 -19.74
CA SER A 104 30.04 4.46 -18.63
C SER A 104 28.95 4.01 -17.64
N PRO A 105 29.04 4.36 -16.34
CA PRO A 105 28.01 4.02 -15.35
C PRO A 105 26.60 4.50 -15.76
N SER A 106 26.51 5.63 -16.47
CA SER A 106 25.26 6.16 -17.02
C SER A 106 24.69 5.31 -18.16
N LEU A 107 25.56 4.80 -19.05
CA LEU A 107 25.17 3.90 -20.15
C LEU A 107 24.75 2.53 -19.60
N GLU A 108 25.47 2.00 -18.61
CA GLU A 108 25.10 0.75 -17.93
C GLU A 108 23.76 0.87 -17.20
N THR A 109 23.53 1.97 -16.49
CA THR A 109 22.24 2.22 -15.83
C THR A 109 21.11 2.28 -16.85
N CYS A 110 21.35 2.84 -18.04
CA CYS A 110 20.38 2.86 -19.13
C CYS A 110 20.11 1.46 -19.68
N TYR A 111 21.14 0.64 -19.89
CA TYR A 111 20.98 -0.75 -20.35
C TYR A 111 20.22 -1.61 -19.34
N ASP A 112 20.51 -1.47 -18.05
CA ASP A 112 19.80 -2.18 -16.97
C ASP A 112 18.33 -1.78 -16.92
N GLN A 113 18.04 -0.49 -17.09
CA GLN A 113 16.67 0.01 -17.15
C GLN A 113 15.92 -0.54 -18.37
N CYS A 114 16.57 -0.64 -19.54
CA CYS A 114 15.97 -1.20 -20.74
C CYS A 114 15.71 -2.71 -20.61
N ALA A 115 16.64 -3.46 -20.00
CA ALA A 115 16.47 -4.89 -19.74
C ALA A 115 15.35 -5.15 -18.72
N GLN A 116 15.29 -4.38 -17.62
CA GLN A 116 14.21 -4.47 -16.64
C GLN A 116 12.84 -4.10 -17.24
N LEU A 117 12.82 -3.11 -18.14
CA LEU A 117 11.60 -2.74 -18.86
C LEU A 117 11.13 -3.89 -19.77
N LEU A 118 12.06 -4.57 -20.44
CA LEU A 118 11.78 -5.75 -21.25
C LEU A 118 11.23 -6.90 -20.38
N ASP A 119 11.80 -7.17 -19.21
CA ASP A 119 11.30 -8.21 -18.30
C ASP A 119 9.87 -7.91 -17.83
N ILE A 120 9.56 -6.64 -17.53
CA ILE A 120 8.21 -6.22 -17.13
C ILE A 120 7.21 -6.37 -18.30
N LEU A 121 7.63 -6.03 -19.51
CA LEU A 121 6.78 -6.05 -20.71
C LEU A 121 6.86 -7.36 -21.50
N GLN A 122 7.66 -8.33 -21.03
CA GLN A 122 7.85 -9.63 -21.68
C GLN A 122 6.52 -10.35 -21.94
N PRO A 123 5.54 -10.39 -21.01
CA PRO A 123 4.24 -11.02 -21.28
C PRO A 123 3.51 -10.35 -22.46
N THR A 124 3.58 -9.02 -22.56
CA THR A 124 2.94 -8.25 -23.63
C THR A 124 3.66 -8.47 -24.98
N LEU A 125 4.99 -8.58 -24.97
CA LEU A 125 5.79 -8.84 -26.18
C LEU A 125 5.56 -10.26 -26.69
N VAL A 126 5.51 -11.25 -25.79
CA VAL A 126 5.26 -12.65 -26.15
C VAL A 126 3.85 -12.86 -26.72
N ASP A 127 2.86 -12.13 -26.19
CA ASP A 127 1.47 -12.19 -26.66
C ASP A 127 1.25 -11.50 -28.03
N LYS A 128 2.00 -10.43 -28.33
CA LYS A 128 1.73 -9.54 -29.48
C LYS A 128 2.76 -9.57 -30.61
N LEU A 129 3.98 -10.04 -30.38
CA LEU A 129 5.06 -10.07 -31.37
C LEU A 129 5.12 -11.41 -32.09
N GLN A 130 5.27 -11.42 -33.42
CA GLN A 130 5.61 -12.63 -34.16
C GLN A 130 7.12 -12.70 -34.38
N ALA A 131 7.76 -13.80 -33.96
CA ALA A 131 9.21 -13.97 -34.06
C ALA A 131 9.69 -13.97 -35.53
N THR A 132 8.91 -14.56 -36.43
CA THR A 132 9.21 -14.65 -37.87
C THR A 132 9.25 -13.30 -38.58
N ASP A 133 8.46 -12.32 -38.12
CA ASP A 133 8.42 -10.97 -38.71
C ASP A 133 9.70 -10.16 -38.44
N VAL A 134 10.41 -10.50 -37.36
CA VAL A 134 11.55 -9.72 -36.87
C VAL A 134 12.88 -10.47 -36.94
N VAL A 135 12.89 -11.81 -36.97
CA VAL A 135 14.12 -12.62 -36.90
C VAL A 135 15.09 -12.35 -38.05
N ASP A 136 14.58 -12.12 -39.27
CA ASP A 136 15.40 -11.84 -40.45
C ASP A 136 16.04 -10.45 -40.38
N LYS A 137 15.25 -9.46 -39.94
CA LYS A 137 15.73 -8.09 -39.70
C LYS A 137 16.70 -8.01 -38.52
N CYS A 138 16.49 -8.82 -37.49
CA CYS A 138 17.43 -8.97 -36.38
C CYS A 138 18.77 -9.56 -36.82
N LEU A 139 18.78 -10.47 -37.81
CA LEU A 139 20.03 -10.94 -38.43
C LEU A 139 20.69 -9.85 -39.27
N GLU A 140 19.93 -9.11 -40.08
CA GLU A 140 20.46 -8.01 -40.91
C GLU A 140 21.10 -6.89 -40.08
N LYS A 141 20.50 -6.52 -38.94
CA LYS A 141 21.05 -5.51 -38.02
C LYS A 141 22.07 -6.07 -37.02
N ALA A 142 22.58 -7.28 -37.25
CA ALA A 142 23.59 -7.97 -36.44
C ALA A 142 23.20 -8.16 -34.96
N LEU A 143 21.90 -8.24 -34.64
CA LEU A 143 21.40 -8.61 -33.31
C LEU A 143 21.38 -10.14 -33.10
N LEU A 144 21.30 -10.92 -34.17
CA LEU A 144 21.36 -12.38 -34.13
C LEU A 144 22.46 -12.93 -35.02
N THR A 145 22.95 -14.13 -34.73
CA THR A 145 23.78 -14.91 -35.66
C THR A 145 22.92 -15.79 -36.57
N LYS A 146 23.51 -16.35 -37.64
CA LYS A 146 22.83 -17.32 -38.51
C LYS A 146 22.35 -18.56 -37.75
N GLU A 147 23.09 -18.98 -36.72
CA GLU A 147 22.68 -20.09 -35.86
C GLU A 147 21.52 -19.72 -34.94
N ASP A 148 21.55 -18.53 -34.32
CA ASP A 148 20.45 -18.05 -33.47
C ASP A 148 19.15 -17.93 -34.28
N ARG A 149 19.22 -17.40 -35.52
CA ARG A 149 18.06 -17.36 -36.44
C ARG A 149 17.48 -18.76 -36.66
N ASN A 150 18.32 -19.72 -37.02
CA ASN A 150 17.86 -21.08 -37.31
C ASN A 150 17.22 -21.74 -36.08
N ARG A 151 17.72 -21.46 -34.88
CA ARG A 151 17.11 -21.95 -33.62
C ARG A 151 15.76 -21.30 -33.35
N VAL A 152 15.64 -19.98 -33.49
CA VAL A 152 14.38 -19.26 -33.29
C VAL A 152 13.32 -19.74 -34.27
N VAL A 153 13.68 -19.90 -35.56
CA VAL A 153 12.77 -20.43 -36.59
C VAL A 153 12.37 -21.88 -36.28
N HIS A 154 13.31 -22.74 -35.89
CA HIS A 154 13.02 -24.12 -35.52
C HIS A 154 12.09 -24.21 -34.29
N LEU A 155 12.24 -23.31 -33.32
CA LEU A 155 11.37 -23.24 -32.14
C LEU A 155 9.97 -22.77 -32.50
N ASP A 156 9.83 -21.83 -33.43
CA ASP A 156 8.53 -21.36 -33.92
C ASP A 156 7.76 -22.50 -34.62
N GLU A 157 8.42 -23.24 -35.50
CA GLU A 157 7.82 -24.34 -36.27
C GLU A 157 7.38 -25.53 -35.39
N ASN A 158 8.12 -25.86 -34.32
CA ASN A 158 7.88 -27.07 -33.52
C ASN A 158 7.22 -26.83 -32.16
N TYR A 159 7.36 -25.64 -31.59
CA TYR A 159 6.94 -25.34 -30.21
C TYR A 159 6.14 -24.04 -30.08
N GLY A 160 5.88 -23.34 -31.19
CA GLY A 160 5.02 -22.17 -31.26
C GLY A 160 5.72 -20.83 -30.99
N ASN A 161 5.10 -19.77 -31.50
CA ASN A 161 5.64 -18.41 -31.50
C ASN A 161 6.03 -17.88 -30.12
N GLU A 162 5.29 -18.23 -29.06
CA GLU A 162 5.61 -17.73 -27.71
C GLU A 162 7.00 -18.16 -27.22
N ARG A 163 7.40 -19.40 -27.52
CA ARG A 163 8.74 -19.91 -27.17
C ARG A 163 9.80 -19.32 -28.08
N ALA A 164 9.49 -19.11 -29.36
CA ALA A 164 10.38 -18.45 -30.31
C ALA A 164 10.66 -16.99 -29.93
N VAL A 165 9.65 -16.22 -29.51
CA VAL A 165 9.80 -14.84 -29.04
C VAL A 165 10.63 -14.77 -27.76
N ARG A 166 10.43 -15.70 -26.81
CA ARG A 166 11.24 -15.73 -25.58
C ARG A 166 12.71 -16.01 -25.87
N GLU A 167 13.01 -16.94 -26.78
CA GLU A 167 14.39 -17.22 -27.19
C GLU A 167 14.98 -16.05 -27.99
N LEU A 168 14.20 -15.42 -28.86
CA LEU A 168 14.62 -14.22 -29.58
C LEU A 168 15.03 -13.10 -28.63
N LEU A 169 14.19 -12.77 -27.64
CA LEU A 169 14.44 -11.71 -26.67
C LEU A 169 15.65 -12.03 -25.78
N SER A 170 15.80 -13.28 -25.34
CA SER A 170 16.93 -13.69 -24.50
C SER A 170 18.29 -13.50 -25.19
N ARG A 171 18.34 -13.65 -26.52
CA ARG A 171 19.54 -13.50 -27.35
C ARG A 171 19.86 -12.03 -27.67
N ILE A 172 18.85 -11.23 -27.96
CA ILE A 172 19.03 -9.83 -28.35
C ILE A 172 19.59 -8.99 -27.19
N VAL A 173 19.14 -9.21 -25.95
CA VAL A 173 19.56 -8.46 -24.75
C VAL A 173 21.07 -8.59 -24.47
N GLN A 174 21.72 -9.60 -25.05
CA GLN A 174 23.16 -9.85 -24.88
C GLN A 174 24.04 -9.02 -25.83
N LYS A 175 23.44 -8.24 -26.74
CA LYS A 175 24.15 -7.46 -27.76
C LYS A 175 24.24 -5.98 -27.41
N GLU A 176 25.21 -5.30 -27.99
CA GLU A 176 25.39 -3.85 -27.84
C GLU A 176 24.34 -3.05 -28.61
N ASP A 177 23.84 -1.98 -28.00
CA ASP A 177 22.78 -1.11 -28.54
C ASP A 177 21.55 -1.91 -29.00
N TRP A 178 21.28 -3.03 -28.34
CA TRP A 178 20.21 -3.93 -28.75
C TRP A 178 18.85 -3.24 -28.71
N PHE A 179 18.61 -2.39 -27.70
CA PHE A 179 17.32 -1.76 -27.48
C PHE A 179 16.96 -0.77 -28.59
N SER A 180 17.90 0.11 -28.99
CA SER A 180 17.67 1.08 -30.07
C SER A 180 17.49 0.40 -31.43
N LYS A 181 18.33 -0.61 -31.73
CA LYS A 181 18.21 -1.42 -32.94
C LYS A 181 16.91 -2.22 -32.96
N PHE A 182 16.50 -2.77 -31.83
CA PHE A 182 15.25 -3.53 -31.70
C PHE A 182 14.02 -2.64 -31.86
N LEU A 183 14.00 -1.44 -31.28
CA LEU A 183 12.93 -0.46 -31.52
C LEU A 183 12.83 -0.06 -32.99
N SER A 184 13.98 0.12 -33.67
CA SER A 184 14.00 0.39 -35.11
C SER A 184 13.43 -0.78 -35.92
N ILE A 185 13.74 -2.03 -35.55
CA ILE A 185 13.19 -3.23 -36.20
C ILE A 185 11.68 -3.33 -35.97
N LEU A 186 11.21 -3.06 -34.75
CA LEU A 186 9.78 -3.06 -34.44
C LEU A 186 9.03 -1.99 -35.24
N ARG A 187 9.61 -0.79 -35.42
CA ARG A 187 9.05 0.25 -36.30
C ARG A 187 8.98 -0.21 -37.76
N GLU A 188 10.05 -0.80 -38.27
CA GLU A 188 10.11 -1.32 -39.65
C GLU A 188 9.19 -2.53 -39.87
N ALA A 189 8.88 -3.29 -38.83
CA ALA A 189 7.93 -4.39 -38.85
C ALA A 189 6.49 -3.96 -38.48
N THR A 190 6.21 -2.65 -38.46
CA THR A 190 4.88 -2.05 -38.20
C THR A 190 4.29 -2.29 -36.81
N TYR A 191 5.10 -2.68 -35.83
CA TYR A 191 4.71 -2.85 -34.42
C TYR A 191 4.76 -1.51 -33.64
N VAL A 192 4.07 -0.48 -34.15
CA VAL A 192 4.11 0.89 -33.61
C VAL A 192 3.64 0.95 -32.15
N GLN A 193 2.56 0.25 -31.81
CA GLN A 193 2.02 0.23 -30.44
C GLN A 193 3.01 -0.36 -29.42
N LEU A 194 3.77 -1.39 -29.80
CA LEU A 194 4.78 -1.99 -28.93
C LEU A 194 5.97 -1.05 -28.72
N VAL A 195 6.31 -0.25 -29.73
CA VAL A 195 7.35 0.77 -29.63
C VAL A 195 6.92 1.90 -28.69
N GLU A 196 5.65 2.33 -28.74
CA GLU A 196 5.10 3.30 -27.79
C GLU A 196 5.10 2.76 -26.36
N ASP A 197 4.68 1.50 -26.17
CA ASP A 197 4.69 0.84 -24.86
C ASP A 197 6.12 0.72 -24.29
N LEU A 198 7.12 0.45 -25.14
CA LEU A 198 8.54 0.36 -24.76
C LEU A 198 9.24 1.71 -24.58
N THR A 199 8.75 2.81 -25.16
CA THR A 199 9.38 4.15 -25.07
C THR A 199 8.62 5.12 -24.17
N GLY A 200 7.36 4.85 -23.85
CA GLY A 200 6.50 5.69 -23.02
C GLY A 200 6.07 7.02 -23.66
N ILE A 201 6.27 7.18 -24.97
CA ILE A 201 5.91 8.38 -25.73
C ILE A 201 4.74 8.05 -26.66
N ASN A 202 3.57 8.67 -26.43
CA ASN A 202 2.45 8.65 -27.38
C ASN A 202 2.83 9.48 -28.60
N CYS A 203 2.99 8.86 -29.76
CA CYS A 203 3.18 9.59 -31.02
C CYS A 203 1.80 9.86 -31.64
N LEU A 204 1.11 10.87 -31.12
CA LEU A 204 -0.05 11.47 -31.78
C LEU A 204 0.15 12.99 -31.85
N GLU A 205 1.03 13.41 -32.75
CA GLU A 205 0.84 14.64 -33.54
C GLU A 205 1.29 14.31 -34.97
N ASP A 206 0.31 14.14 -35.86
CA ASP A 206 0.52 14.02 -37.29
C ASP A 206 1.13 15.34 -37.82
N ASN A 207 2.27 15.23 -38.52
CA ASN A 207 2.58 16.08 -39.68
C ASN A 207 3.55 15.32 -40.58
N GLU A 208 3.13 15.15 -41.83
CA GLU A 208 3.83 14.45 -42.89
C GLU A 208 5.12 15.17 -43.33
N GLU A 209 6.10 14.34 -43.72
CA GLU A 209 7.23 14.60 -44.63
C GLU A 209 8.23 15.74 -44.32
N SER A 210 9.39 15.35 -43.79
CA SER A 210 10.67 15.72 -44.40
C SER A 210 11.75 14.71 -44.02
N ASP A 211 12.13 13.86 -44.98
CA ASP A 211 13.35 13.06 -44.93
C ASP A 211 14.58 13.98 -44.92
N THR A 212 15.47 13.79 -43.93
CA THR A 212 16.93 13.60 -44.03
C THR A 212 17.70 14.16 -42.83
N SER A 213 18.61 13.32 -42.31
CA SER A 213 19.68 13.58 -41.34
C SER A 213 19.33 13.61 -39.84
N LEU A 214 19.13 12.42 -39.26
CA LEU A 214 19.40 12.18 -37.84
C LEU A 214 20.73 11.43 -37.70
N ALA A 215 21.80 12.20 -37.54
CA ALA A 215 23.05 11.72 -36.96
C ALA A 215 23.05 12.05 -35.46
N GLU A 216 23.27 11.00 -34.67
CA GLU A 216 23.91 10.95 -33.36
C GLU A 216 23.66 12.07 -32.32
N GLY A 217 23.04 11.65 -31.22
CA GLY A 217 23.22 12.28 -29.91
C GLY A 217 21.93 12.80 -29.30
N SER A 218 21.31 12.03 -28.41
CA SER A 218 20.49 12.51 -27.28
C SER A 218 19.88 11.34 -26.49
N VAL A 219 20.71 10.62 -25.72
CA VAL A 219 20.26 10.05 -24.44
C VAL A 219 21.36 10.33 -23.44
N SER A 220 21.42 11.58 -22.96
CA SER A 220 22.23 11.93 -21.80
C SER A 220 21.29 12.18 -20.63
N CYS A 221 21.28 11.22 -19.72
CA CYS A 221 20.65 11.29 -18.42
C CYS A 221 21.14 12.50 -17.61
N LEU A 222 20.20 13.03 -16.85
CA LEU A 222 20.37 13.84 -15.64
C LEU A 222 21.58 13.33 -14.81
N ASP A 223 22.55 14.19 -14.49
CA ASP A 223 22.69 14.80 -13.16
C ASP A 223 23.83 15.85 -13.06
N GLU A 224 23.78 16.62 -11.96
CA GLU A 224 24.82 17.36 -11.25
C GLU A 224 25.07 18.86 -11.53
N SER A 225 24.46 19.65 -10.65
CA SER A 225 24.96 20.93 -10.18
C SER A 225 26.23 20.77 -9.34
N LEU A 226 27.26 21.61 -9.54
CA LEU A 226 28.00 22.39 -8.53
C LEU A 226 29.18 23.12 -9.23
N GLY A 227 29.34 24.42 -8.96
CA GLY A 227 30.21 25.31 -9.74
C GLY A 227 31.59 25.58 -9.15
N HIS A 228 32.38 26.40 -9.84
CA HIS A 228 33.15 27.55 -9.30
C HIS A 228 33.92 28.27 -10.43
N ASN A 229 33.87 29.60 -10.37
CA ASN A 229 34.91 30.59 -10.70
C ASN A 229 35.53 30.63 -12.11
N SER A 230 35.24 31.71 -12.86
CA SER A 230 36.06 32.96 -12.88
C SER A 230 36.20 33.60 -14.27
N ASN A 231 36.14 34.94 -14.23
CA ASN A 231 36.82 35.92 -15.06
C ASN A 231 36.26 36.37 -16.43
N MET A 232 35.88 37.67 -16.42
CA MET A 232 36.35 38.77 -17.30
C MET A 232 36.08 38.72 -18.81
N GLY A 233 35.36 39.73 -19.30
CA GLY A 233 35.40 40.13 -20.71
C GLY A 233 34.24 41.00 -21.17
N SER A 234 34.29 42.30 -20.85
CA SER A 234 33.58 43.38 -21.56
C SER A 234 33.78 43.32 -23.08
N VAL A 235 32.79 43.67 -23.92
CA VAL A 235 32.76 44.85 -24.84
C VAL A 235 31.33 45.07 -25.38
N SER A 236 31.01 46.34 -25.60
CA SER A 236 29.81 46.97 -26.18
C SER A 236 29.62 46.81 -27.70
N GLY A 237 28.41 47.14 -28.18
CA GLY A 237 28.15 47.66 -29.55
C GLY A 237 26.93 47.03 -30.25
N THR A 238 25.74 47.64 -30.28
CA THR A 238 25.23 48.66 -31.23
C THR A 238 24.54 48.09 -32.50
N MET A 239 23.20 48.21 -32.50
CA MET A 239 22.22 48.57 -33.57
C MET A 239 22.01 47.79 -34.89
N GLY A 240 20.71 47.72 -35.27
CA GLY A 240 20.15 47.55 -36.63
C GLY A 240 19.22 46.32 -36.73
N SER A 241 17.91 46.38 -36.43
CA SER A 241 16.76 46.85 -37.25
C SER A 241 16.49 46.04 -38.53
N ASP A 242 15.31 45.40 -38.55
CA ASP A 242 14.34 45.22 -39.66
C ASP A 242 13.67 43.84 -39.50
N SER A 243 12.56 43.77 -38.76
CA SER A 243 11.18 43.89 -39.26
C SER A 243 10.77 42.71 -40.13
N ASP A 244 10.05 41.76 -39.53
CA ASP A 244 8.77 41.29 -40.08
C ASP A 244 7.93 40.78 -38.90
N GLN A 245 6.86 41.53 -38.63
CA GLN A 245 5.75 41.09 -37.79
C GLN A 245 4.87 40.20 -38.66
N ASP A 246 4.71 38.94 -38.26
CA ASP A 246 3.44 38.26 -38.45
C ASP A 246 3.04 37.55 -37.16
N ASP A 247 1.86 37.94 -36.69
CA ASP A 247 1.20 37.55 -35.46
C ASP A 247 0.88 36.05 -35.43
N GLU A 248 1.58 35.29 -34.60
CA GLU A 248 0.97 34.16 -33.90
C GLU A 248 1.18 34.29 -32.39
N LYS A 249 0.38 35.15 -31.78
CA LYS A 249 0.04 35.05 -30.36
C LYS A 249 -0.64 33.69 -30.14
N LYS A 250 0.15 32.66 -29.82
CA LYS A 250 -0.35 31.48 -29.10
C LYS A 250 -1.00 32.00 -27.81
N ARG A 251 -2.33 32.07 -27.80
CA ARG A 251 -3.15 32.40 -26.62
C ARG A 251 -2.73 31.47 -25.49
N ALA A 252 -1.92 31.97 -24.57
CA ALA A 252 -1.82 31.40 -23.24
C ALA A 252 -3.25 31.36 -22.67
N SER A 253 -3.71 30.18 -22.28
CA SER A 253 -4.94 30.02 -21.51
C SER A 253 -4.91 31.02 -20.34
N PRO A 254 -6.00 31.75 -20.04
CA PRO A 254 -6.01 32.71 -18.95
C PRO A 254 -5.60 32.02 -17.65
N GLU A 255 -4.62 32.59 -16.97
CA GLU A 255 -4.09 32.03 -15.73
C GLU A 255 -5.19 31.96 -14.67
N PRO A 256 -5.25 30.88 -13.85
CA PRO A 256 -6.29 30.74 -12.86
C PRO A 256 -6.05 31.74 -11.71
N GLU A 257 -6.92 32.74 -11.59
CA GLU A 257 -6.87 33.75 -10.53
C GLU A 257 -7.30 33.15 -9.18
N LEU A 258 -6.53 33.45 -8.12
CA LEU A 258 -6.83 32.98 -6.76
C LEU A 258 -7.86 33.90 -6.08
N VAL A 259 -9.14 33.72 -6.39
CA VAL A 259 -10.26 34.48 -5.81
C VAL A 259 -11.09 33.60 -4.87
N LEU A 260 -11.49 34.16 -3.73
CA LEU A 260 -12.44 33.54 -2.80
C LEU A 260 -13.86 34.07 -3.02
N ARG A 261 -14.85 33.19 -2.88
CA ARG A 261 -16.27 33.58 -2.84
C ARG A 261 -16.60 34.34 -1.56
N SER A 262 -17.73 35.06 -1.53
CA SER A 262 -18.13 35.87 -0.36
C SER A 262 -18.21 35.06 0.93
N TYR A 263 -18.83 33.87 0.92
CA TYR A 263 -18.88 32.99 2.10
C TYR A 263 -17.51 32.42 2.49
N GLN A 264 -16.60 32.26 1.53
CA GLN A 264 -15.23 31.80 1.80
C GLN A 264 -14.41 32.91 2.45
N MET A 265 -14.57 34.15 1.98
CA MET A 265 -13.95 35.33 2.56
C MET A 265 -14.46 35.59 3.98
N GLU A 266 -15.77 35.47 4.21
CA GLU A 266 -16.40 35.57 5.54
C GLU A 266 -15.67 34.71 6.58
N VAL A 267 -15.45 33.43 6.26
CA VAL A 267 -14.80 32.50 7.20
C VAL A 267 -13.28 32.63 7.27
N ALA A 268 -12.64 33.19 6.24
CA ALA A 268 -11.19 33.38 6.19
C ALA A 268 -10.73 34.61 6.99
N LYS A 269 -11.55 35.67 7.07
CA LYS A 269 -11.20 36.98 7.66
C LYS A 269 -10.38 36.87 8.97
N PRO A 270 -10.82 36.13 10.01
CA PRO A 270 -10.06 36.10 11.26
C PRO A 270 -8.69 35.43 11.15
N ALA A 271 -8.52 34.45 10.25
CA ALA A 271 -7.22 33.87 9.98
C ALA A 271 -6.29 34.86 9.26
N LEU A 272 -6.82 35.70 8.36
CA LEU A 272 -6.05 36.77 7.71
C LEU A 272 -5.58 37.83 8.73
N GLU A 273 -6.28 37.99 9.85
CA GLU A 273 -5.88 38.85 10.98
C GLU A 273 -4.84 38.18 11.92
N GLY A 274 -4.38 36.97 11.62
CA GLY A 274 -3.40 36.24 12.44
C GLY A 274 -4.00 35.47 13.61
N LYS A 275 -5.32 35.29 13.69
CA LYS A 275 -5.97 34.53 14.77
C LYS A 275 -5.96 33.02 14.49
N ASN A 276 -5.80 32.23 15.55
CA ASN A 276 -5.95 30.77 15.46
C ASN A 276 -7.44 30.41 15.40
N ILE A 277 -7.88 29.71 14.35
CA ILE A 277 -9.30 29.40 14.17
C ILE A 277 -9.52 27.99 13.64
N ILE A 278 -10.76 27.51 13.79
CA ILE A 278 -11.26 26.32 13.09
C ILE A 278 -12.30 26.78 12.06
N ILE A 279 -12.10 26.46 10.78
CA ILE A 279 -13.08 26.68 9.72
C ILE A 279 -13.90 25.40 9.53
N CYS A 280 -15.21 25.51 9.75
CA CYS A 280 -16.17 24.45 9.54
C CYS A 280 -17.01 24.75 8.29
N LEU A 281 -16.66 24.11 7.17
CA LEU A 281 -17.33 24.27 5.87
C LEU A 281 -17.73 22.91 5.29
N PRO A 282 -18.95 22.74 4.75
CA PRO A 282 -19.39 21.49 4.13
C PRO A 282 -18.44 20.94 3.06
N THR A 283 -18.58 19.66 2.74
CA THR A 283 -17.87 19.04 1.62
C THR A 283 -18.31 19.69 0.30
N GLY A 284 -17.36 19.99 -0.59
CA GLY A 284 -17.64 20.71 -1.85
C GLY A 284 -17.56 22.24 -1.76
N SER A 285 -17.53 22.84 -0.57
CA SER A 285 -17.49 24.31 -0.39
C SER A 285 -16.12 24.95 -0.70
N GLY A 286 -15.09 24.16 -1.05
CA GLY A 286 -13.75 24.66 -1.37
C GLY A 286 -12.87 24.99 -0.15
N LYS A 287 -12.87 24.14 0.88
CA LYS A 287 -12.02 24.29 2.09
C LYS A 287 -10.54 24.49 1.77
N THR A 288 -9.99 23.65 0.90
CA THR A 288 -8.57 23.71 0.52
C THR A 288 -8.22 25.01 -0.20
N ARG A 289 -9.14 25.55 -1.02
CA ARG A 289 -8.95 26.84 -1.69
C ARG A 289 -8.81 27.99 -0.69
N VAL A 290 -9.63 27.99 0.37
CA VAL A 290 -9.51 28.95 1.49
C VAL A 290 -8.15 28.84 2.16
N ALA A 291 -7.66 27.62 2.38
CA ALA A 291 -6.35 27.37 2.97
C ALA A 291 -5.20 27.94 2.11
N VAL A 292 -5.25 27.76 0.79
CA VAL A 292 -4.26 28.33 -0.14
C VAL A 292 -4.25 29.84 -0.10
N TYR A 293 -5.44 30.48 -0.08
CA TYR A 293 -5.55 31.93 0.02
C TYR A 293 -4.95 32.47 1.33
N ILE A 294 -5.27 31.84 2.46
CA ILE A 294 -4.71 32.23 3.77
C ILE A 294 -3.19 32.03 3.79
N ALA A 295 -2.69 30.92 3.24
CA ALA A 295 -1.24 30.66 3.15
C ALA A 295 -0.51 31.72 2.33
N LYS A 296 -1.09 32.11 1.17
CA LYS A 296 -0.52 33.16 0.33
C LYS A 296 -0.48 34.50 1.05
N ASP A 297 -1.60 34.95 1.60
CA ASP A 297 -1.70 36.23 2.31
C ASP A 297 -0.76 36.29 3.53
N HIS A 298 -0.65 35.19 4.28
CA HIS A 298 0.27 35.06 5.41
C HIS A 298 1.73 35.21 4.97
N LEU A 299 2.15 34.50 3.92
CA LEU A 299 3.52 34.60 3.38
C LEU A 299 3.80 35.97 2.74
N ASP A 300 2.83 36.57 2.05
CA ASP A 300 2.94 37.91 1.46
C ASP A 300 3.13 38.96 2.57
N LYS A 301 2.39 38.86 3.68
CA LYS A 301 2.55 39.73 4.86
C LYS A 301 3.90 39.55 5.53
N LYS A 302 4.37 38.32 5.72
CA LYS A 302 5.70 38.03 6.29
C LYS A 302 6.82 38.59 5.42
N LYS A 303 6.73 38.40 4.10
CA LYS A 303 7.69 38.96 3.13
C LYS A 303 7.70 40.49 3.15
N LYS A 304 6.54 41.14 3.21
CA LYS A 304 6.43 42.61 3.34
C LYS A 304 7.00 43.14 4.66
N ALA A 305 6.89 42.37 5.73
CA ALA A 305 7.46 42.70 7.03
C ALA A 305 8.93 42.31 7.19
N SER A 306 9.57 41.75 6.15
CA SER A 306 10.93 41.18 6.21
C SER A 306 11.12 40.14 7.31
N GLU A 307 10.05 39.38 7.60
CA GLU A 307 10.06 38.28 8.56
C GLU A 307 10.09 36.92 7.84
N PRO A 308 10.71 35.89 8.42
CA PRO A 308 10.68 34.55 7.85
C PRO A 308 9.25 34.00 7.85
N GLY A 309 8.74 33.66 6.67
CA GLY A 309 7.44 33.02 6.47
C GLY A 309 7.62 31.57 6.07
N LYS A 310 6.98 30.65 6.79
CA LYS A 310 6.96 29.21 6.47
C LYS A 310 5.63 28.59 6.86
N VAL A 311 5.05 27.80 5.95
CA VAL A 311 3.73 27.19 6.08
C VAL A 311 3.84 25.66 6.05
N MET A 312 3.27 25.00 7.04
CA MET A 312 3.14 23.55 7.09
C MET A 312 1.68 23.13 6.94
N VAL A 313 1.39 22.24 5.99
CA VAL A 313 0.05 21.70 5.75
C VAL A 313 0.04 20.21 6.12
N LEU A 314 -0.70 19.86 7.17
CA LEU A 314 -0.77 18.53 7.72
C LEU A 314 -2.02 17.79 7.26
N VAL A 315 -1.83 16.63 6.62
CA VAL A 315 -2.92 15.74 6.18
C VAL A 315 -2.84 14.37 6.87
N ASN A 316 -3.96 13.67 6.92
CA ASN A 316 -4.08 12.37 7.60
C ASN A 316 -3.89 11.17 6.66
N LYS A 317 -3.92 11.38 5.34
CA LYS A 317 -3.78 10.33 4.32
C LYS A 317 -2.72 10.71 3.27
N VAL A 318 -1.95 9.72 2.81
CA VAL A 318 -0.92 9.92 1.76
C VAL A 318 -1.49 10.50 0.46
N PRO A 319 -2.62 10.01 -0.10
CA PRO A 319 -3.17 10.59 -1.34
C PRO A 319 -3.55 12.07 -1.25
N LEU A 320 -3.85 12.59 -0.05
CA LEU A 320 -4.16 14.01 0.14
C LEU A 320 -2.95 14.92 -0.07
N VAL A 321 -1.73 14.43 0.19
CA VAL A 321 -0.49 15.20 -0.05
C VAL A 321 -0.42 15.55 -1.53
N GLU A 322 -0.49 14.53 -2.39
CA GLU A 322 -0.38 14.72 -3.84
C GLU A 322 -1.56 15.51 -4.40
N GLN A 323 -2.77 15.26 -3.87
CA GLN A 323 -3.97 15.97 -4.27
C GLN A 323 -3.86 17.48 -3.98
N HIS A 324 -3.54 17.85 -2.74
CA HIS A 324 -3.42 19.26 -2.34
C HIS A 324 -2.25 19.93 -3.05
N PHE A 325 -1.13 19.21 -3.22
CA PHE A 325 0.02 19.68 -3.96
C PHE A 325 -0.33 20.00 -5.43
N ARG A 326 -0.83 19.02 -6.20
CA ARG A 326 -1.08 19.21 -7.65
C ARG A 326 -2.26 20.12 -7.96
N LYS A 327 -3.36 20.04 -7.20
CA LYS A 327 -4.62 20.71 -7.56
C LYS A 327 -4.78 22.11 -6.99
N GLU A 328 -4.17 22.40 -5.84
CA GLU A 328 -4.43 23.62 -5.10
C GLU A 328 -3.12 24.40 -4.84
N PHE A 329 -2.20 23.89 -4.03
CA PHE A 329 -1.04 24.69 -3.61
C PHE A 329 -0.05 25.00 -4.73
N LYS A 330 0.37 24.00 -5.54
CA LYS A 330 1.36 24.22 -6.60
C LYS A 330 0.86 25.18 -7.69
N PRO A 331 -0.35 25.04 -8.26
CA PRO A 331 -0.85 25.96 -9.29
C PRO A 331 -0.88 27.42 -8.84
N PHE A 332 -1.24 27.68 -7.58
CA PHE A 332 -1.46 29.03 -7.06
C PHE A 332 -0.29 29.62 -6.26
N LEU A 333 0.78 28.87 -5.97
CA LEU A 333 1.89 29.39 -5.14
C LEU A 333 3.28 29.21 -5.77
N LYS A 334 3.47 28.26 -6.71
CA LYS A 334 4.80 27.91 -7.28
C LYS A 334 5.54 29.11 -7.90
N LYS A 335 4.83 30.11 -8.44
CA LYS A 335 5.44 31.31 -9.02
C LYS A 335 6.13 32.21 -7.99
N TRP A 336 5.68 32.16 -6.73
CA TRP A 336 6.08 33.09 -5.69
C TRP A 336 6.89 32.43 -4.57
N TYR A 337 6.68 31.12 -4.35
CA TYR A 337 7.18 30.38 -3.21
C TYR A 337 7.58 28.95 -3.58
N ASN A 338 8.53 28.39 -2.84
CA ASN A 338 8.93 26.99 -2.97
C ASN A 338 7.90 26.07 -2.28
N VAL A 339 7.21 25.25 -3.08
CA VAL A 339 6.16 24.34 -2.61
C VAL A 339 6.61 22.90 -2.82
N ILE A 340 6.47 22.07 -1.78
CA ILE A 340 6.79 20.64 -1.84
C ILE A 340 5.72 19.78 -1.16
N GLY A 341 5.50 18.57 -1.70
CA GLY A 341 4.71 17.51 -1.08
C GLY A 341 5.61 16.37 -0.61
N VAL A 342 5.49 15.95 0.65
CA VAL A 342 6.29 14.88 1.26
C VAL A 342 5.37 13.83 1.87
N SER A 343 5.64 12.55 1.64
CA SER A 343 4.87 11.47 2.25
C SER A 343 5.76 10.27 2.59
N GLY A 344 5.23 9.26 3.29
CA GLY A 344 5.99 8.04 3.57
C GLY A 344 6.36 7.25 2.32
N ASP A 345 5.67 7.50 1.19
CA ASP A 345 5.88 6.82 -0.08
C ASP A 345 6.82 7.59 -1.03
N SER A 346 7.21 8.83 -0.70
CA SER A 346 8.16 9.58 -1.53
C SER A 346 9.58 9.06 -1.28
N GLN A 347 10.28 8.66 -2.34
CA GLN A 347 11.69 8.23 -2.31
C GLN A 347 12.69 9.36 -1.99
N LEU A 348 12.22 10.49 -1.46
CA LEU A 348 13.11 11.55 -0.99
C LEU A 348 13.90 11.01 0.20
N LYS A 349 15.06 10.39 -0.09
CA LYS A 349 16.15 10.02 0.84
C LYS A 349 16.84 11.28 1.42
N ILE A 350 16.11 12.39 1.52
CA ILE A 350 16.57 13.68 1.99
C ILE A 350 16.13 13.82 3.45
N SER A 351 16.97 14.40 4.30
CA SER A 351 16.61 14.66 5.68
C SER A 351 15.40 15.63 5.72
N PHE A 352 14.33 15.30 6.44
CA PHE A 352 13.17 16.19 6.61
C PHE A 352 13.58 17.61 7.10
N PRO A 353 14.60 17.79 7.95
CA PRO A 353 15.15 19.11 8.29
C PRO A 353 15.61 19.94 7.08
N GLU A 354 16.28 19.35 6.09
CA GLU A 354 16.70 20.06 4.86
C GLU A 354 15.51 20.48 4.00
N VAL A 355 14.48 19.64 3.92
CA VAL A 355 13.23 19.98 3.25
C VAL A 355 12.57 21.19 3.93
N VAL A 356 12.56 21.20 5.27
CA VAL A 356 12.06 22.35 6.04
C VAL A 356 12.88 23.59 5.78
N LYS A 357 14.22 23.51 5.69
CA LYS A 357 15.08 24.67 5.42
C LYS A 357 14.85 25.26 4.02
N SER A 358 14.76 24.43 2.99
CA SER A 358 14.73 24.84 1.57
C SER A 358 13.37 25.28 1.02
N ASN A 359 12.25 24.94 1.69
CA ASN A 359 10.90 25.18 1.17
C ASN A 359 10.09 26.15 2.04
N ASP A 360 9.23 26.95 1.40
CA ASP A 360 8.34 27.90 2.08
C ASP A 360 7.01 27.26 2.47
N VAL A 361 6.50 26.35 1.63
CA VAL A 361 5.23 25.64 1.82
C VAL A 361 5.47 24.14 1.72
N ILE A 362 5.17 23.43 2.81
CA ILE A 362 5.40 21.99 2.93
C ILE A 362 4.07 21.31 3.20
N ILE A 363 3.68 20.39 2.33
CA ILE A 363 2.48 19.57 2.48
C ILE A 363 2.93 18.17 2.86
N SER A 364 2.49 17.66 4.01
CA SER A 364 2.98 16.38 4.50
C SER A 364 1.98 15.62 5.34
N THR A 365 2.17 14.30 5.43
CA THR A 365 1.45 13.50 6.40
C THR A 365 1.92 13.85 7.82
N ALA A 366 0.97 13.92 8.75
CA ALA A 366 1.23 14.37 10.12
C ALA A 366 2.35 13.59 10.83
N GLN A 367 2.49 12.29 10.54
CA GLN A 367 3.45 11.40 11.19
C GLN A 367 4.91 11.80 10.88
N ILE A 368 5.18 12.37 9.71
CA ILE A 368 6.55 12.78 9.32
C ILE A 368 7.03 13.90 10.25
N LEU A 369 6.18 14.91 10.47
CA LEU A 369 6.50 15.99 11.40
C LEU A 369 6.62 15.48 12.85
N GLU A 370 5.74 14.58 13.29
CA GLU A 370 5.83 14.00 14.63
C GLU A 370 7.15 13.24 14.84
N ASN A 371 7.57 12.43 13.86
CA ASN A 371 8.83 11.68 13.93
C ASN A 371 10.03 12.62 14.02
N SER A 372 10.08 13.67 13.19
CA SER A 372 11.17 14.64 13.23
C SER A 372 11.22 15.43 14.56
N LEU A 373 10.05 15.78 15.12
CA LEU A 373 9.96 16.41 16.45
C LEU A 373 10.41 15.47 17.58
N LEU A 374 10.20 14.15 17.46
CA LEU A 374 10.65 13.15 18.44
C LEU A 374 12.17 12.95 18.40
N ASN A 375 12.74 12.81 17.20
CA ASN A 375 14.18 12.62 17.03
C ASN A 375 14.98 13.82 17.56
N SER A 376 14.46 15.04 17.35
CA SER A 376 15.05 16.27 17.90
C SER A 376 15.09 16.27 19.44
N GLU A 377 14.07 15.73 20.12
CA GLU A 377 14.05 15.65 21.59
C GLU A 377 15.01 14.59 22.16
N ASN A 378 15.29 13.54 21.39
CA ASN A 378 16.19 12.46 21.80
C ASN A 378 17.68 12.78 21.55
N GLY A 379 17.98 13.88 20.85
CA GLY A 379 19.36 14.33 20.57
C GLY A 379 20.07 13.56 19.46
N GLU A 380 19.31 12.85 18.60
CA GLU A 380 19.85 12.00 17.54
C GLU A 380 20.13 12.76 16.23
N ASP A 381 19.59 13.98 16.05
CA ASP A 381 19.68 14.76 14.79
C ASP A 381 19.54 16.28 15.03
N ASP A 382 19.95 17.10 14.05
CA ASP A 382 19.79 18.58 14.02
C ASP A 382 18.34 19.05 14.23
N GLY A 383 17.36 18.18 13.97
CA GLY A 383 15.96 18.30 14.38
C GLY A 383 15.13 19.41 13.71
N VAL A 384 13.81 19.26 13.76
CA VAL A 384 12.84 20.32 13.38
C VAL A 384 12.08 20.72 14.63
N GLN A 385 11.85 22.01 14.81
CA GLN A 385 11.04 22.57 15.90
C GLN A 385 9.78 23.24 15.38
N LEU A 386 8.75 23.35 16.23
CA LEU A 386 7.52 24.05 15.86
C LEU A 386 7.72 25.55 15.61
N SER A 387 8.79 26.14 16.16
CA SER A 387 9.17 27.54 15.94
C SER A 387 9.70 27.82 14.54
N ASP A 388 10.07 26.78 13.79
CA ASP A 388 10.56 26.93 12.40
C ASP A 388 9.41 27.28 11.44
N PHE A 389 8.17 27.05 11.89
CA PHE A 389 6.95 27.34 11.14
C PHE A 389 6.29 28.60 11.67
N SER A 390 5.70 29.37 10.74
CA SER A 390 4.93 30.57 11.05
C SER A 390 3.41 30.33 10.96
N LEU A 391 2.98 29.32 10.21
CA LEU A 391 1.59 28.88 10.06
C LEU A 391 1.54 27.36 9.93
N ILE A 392 0.65 26.70 10.67
CA ILE A 392 0.33 25.28 10.54
C ILE A 392 -1.15 25.15 10.18
N ILE A 393 -1.42 24.55 9.03
CA ILE A 393 -2.76 24.22 8.52
C ILE A 393 -2.99 22.73 8.76
N ILE A 394 -4.10 22.38 9.42
CA ILE A 394 -4.48 20.99 9.72
C ILE A 394 -5.76 20.67 8.97
N ASP A 395 -5.66 19.82 7.95
CA ASP A 395 -6.83 19.29 7.24
C ASP A 395 -7.51 18.18 8.06
N GLU A 396 -8.83 18.04 7.91
CA GLU A 396 -9.66 17.13 8.72
C GLU A 396 -9.36 17.22 10.23
N CYS A 397 -9.32 18.46 10.74
CA CYS A 397 -8.83 18.79 12.08
C CYS A 397 -9.68 18.19 13.22
N HIS A 398 -10.84 17.60 12.92
CA HIS A 398 -11.67 16.86 13.87
C HIS A 398 -10.97 15.60 14.43
N HIS A 399 -9.91 15.12 13.77
CA HIS A 399 -9.01 14.08 14.28
C HIS A 399 -8.08 14.57 15.40
N THR A 400 -8.04 15.87 15.72
CA THR A 400 -7.21 16.43 16.81
C THR A 400 -7.81 16.12 18.19
N ASN A 401 -7.90 14.83 18.51
CA ASN A 401 -8.47 14.33 19.74
C ASN A 401 -7.74 13.05 20.18
N LYS A 402 -7.78 12.75 21.48
CA LYS A 402 -7.16 11.56 22.09
C LYS A 402 -5.66 11.46 21.72
N GLU A 403 -5.19 10.27 21.35
CA GLU A 403 -3.78 10.00 21.03
C GLU A 403 -3.49 10.07 19.52
N ALA A 404 -4.32 10.78 18.76
CA ALA A 404 -4.07 10.99 17.34
C ALA A 404 -2.82 11.87 17.14
N VAL A 405 -2.13 11.65 16.01
CA VAL A 405 -0.87 12.33 15.64
C VAL A 405 -1.00 13.85 15.72
N TYR A 406 -2.09 14.43 15.20
CA TYR A 406 -2.35 15.87 15.30
C TYR A 406 -2.37 16.36 16.75
N ASN A 407 -3.02 15.61 17.64
CA ASN A 407 -3.09 16.02 19.04
C ASN A 407 -1.72 15.91 19.73
N ASN A 408 -0.84 15.02 19.29
CA ASN A 408 0.52 14.94 19.81
C ASN A 408 1.34 16.17 19.43
N ILE A 409 1.27 16.60 18.17
CA ILE A 409 1.88 17.83 17.66
C ILE A 409 1.33 19.04 18.44
N MET A 410 0.00 19.15 18.54
CA MET A 410 -0.63 20.25 19.27
C MET A 410 -0.33 20.25 20.77
N THR A 411 -0.17 19.09 21.40
CA THR A 411 0.25 19.04 22.81
C THR A 411 1.66 19.62 23.00
N ARG A 412 2.57 19.46 22.03
CA ARG A 412 3.90 20.10 22.04
C ARG A 412 3.76 21.62 21.91
N TYR A 413 2.94 22.08 20.97
CA TYR A 413 2.58 23.51 20.82
C TYR A 413 2.05 24.11 22.14
N LEU A 414 1.09 23.44 22.79
CA LEU A 414 0.48 23.90 24.04
C LEU A 414 1.48 23.90 25.21
N LYS A 415 2.35 22.89 25.31
CA LYS A 415 3.45 22.89 26.30
C LYS A 415 4.37 24.10 26.11
N GLN A 416 4.73 24.41 24.87
CA GLN A 416 5.55 25.59 24.57
C GLN A 416 4.79 26.89 24.86
N LYS A 417 3.49 26.96 24.59
CA LYS A 417 2.63 28.10 24.96
C LYS A 417 2.67 28.36 26.47
N MET A 418 2.50 27.32 27.28
CA MET A 418 2.58 27.45 28.75
C MET A 418 3.97 27.84 29.22
N LYS A 419 5.03 27.32 28.58
CA LYS A 419 6.43 27.73 28.83
C LYS A 419 6.63 29.21 28.50
N ASN A 420 6.12 29.69 27.38
CA ASN A 420 6.16 31.10 26.99
C ASN A 420 5.42 31.99 27.99
N CYS A 421 4.25 31.58 28.51
CA CYS A 421 3.55 32.31 29.57
C CYS A 421 4.41 32.47 30.83
N ARG A 422 5.18 31.44 31.20
CA ARG A 422 6.12 31.51 32.32
C ARG A 422 7.32 32.41 32.00
N LEU A 423 7.90 32.29 30.82
CA LEU A 423 9.03 33.12 30.37
C LEU A 423 8.66 34.62 30.34
N LYS A 424 7.45 34.96 29.88
CA LYS A 424 6.93 36.34 29.95
C LYS A 424 6.89 36.89 31.37
N LYS A 425 6.43 36.08 32.35
CA LYS A 425 6.42 36.48 33.77
C LYS A 425 7.82 36.64 34.35
N GLU A 426 8.77 35.87 33.85
CA GLU A 426 10.19 35.93 34.22
C GLU A 426 11.00 36.98 33.42
N ASN A 427 10.35 37.79 32.56
CA ASN A 427 11.00 38.73 31.63
C ASN A 427 12.10 38.10 30.75
N LYS A 428 11.92 36.84 30.36
CA LYS A 428 12.82 36.08 29.48
C LYS A 428 12.33 36.08 28.03
N PRO A 429 13.24 35.95 27.05
CA PRO A 429 12.86 35.86 25.65
C PRO A 429 11.92 34.68 25.41
N VAL A 430 10.83 34.94 24.69
CA VAL A 430 9.82 33.94 24.33
C VAL A 430 10.17 33.29 23.01
N VAL A 431 9.82 32.02 22.87
CA VAL A 431 9.98 31.31 21.60
C VAL A 431 8.78 31.66 20.70
N PRO A 432 8.98 32.06 19.44
CA PRO A 432 7.88 32.32 18.52
C PRO A 432 7.02 31.06 18.31
N GLN A 433 5.72 31.26 18.08
CA GLN A 433 4.77 30.17 17.86
C GLN A 433 4.04 30.36 16.52
N PRO A 434 3.78 29.27 15.78
CA PRO A 434 3.02 29.35 14.54
C PRO A 434 1.55 29.70 14.80
N GLN A 435 0.95 30.42 13.85
CA GLN A 435 -0.50 30.48 13.75
C GLN A 435 -1.07 29.09 13.43
N ILE A 436 -2.24 28.75 13.94
CA ILE A 436 -2.91 27.46 13.71
C ILE A 436 -4.24 27.66 12.96
N LEU A 437 -4.41 26.93 11.86
CA LEU A 437 -5.65 26.89 11.09
C LEU A 437 -6.16 25.44 11.01
N GLY A 438 -7.30 25.16 11.64
CA GLY A 438 -7.99 23.88 11.50
C GLY A 438 -9.05 23.94 10.39
N LEU A 439 -9.10 22.93 9.53
CA LEU A 439 -10.14 22.78 8.49
C LEU A 439 -10.93 21.50 8.75
N THR A 440 -12.27 21.57 8.71
CA THR A 440 -13.11 20.36 8.79
C THR A 440 -14.46 20.57 8.11
N ALA A 441 -15.07 19.48 7.66
CA ALA A 441 -16.49 19.49 7.30
C ALA A 441 -17.41 19.47 8.53
N SER A 442 -16.96 18.82 9.60
CA SER A 442 -17.72 18.62 10.82
C SER A 442 -16.77 18.31 11.99
N PRO A 443 -16.85 19.02 13.13
CA PRO A 443 -16.11 18.66 14.33
C PRO A 443 -16.71 17.45 15.09
N GLY A 444 -17.95 17.04 14.73
CA GLY A 444 -18.70 15.99 15.41
C GLY A 444 -19.10 16.34 16.85
N VAL A 445 -19.59 15.34 17.60
CA VAL A 445 -20.04 15.48 19.00
C VAL A 445 -19.37 14.49 19.96
N GLY A 446 -18.37 13.73 19.49
CA GLY A 446 -17.62 12.78 20.33
C GLY A 446 -18.48 11.65 20.89
N GLY A 447 -19.58 11.30 20.21
CA GLY A 447 -20.53 10.28 20.68
C GLY A 447 -21.47 10.75 21.79
N ALA A 448 -21.51 12.06 22.10
CA ALA A 448 -22.38 12.64 23.11
C ALA A 448 -23.86 12.26 22.92
N LYS A 449 -24.55 12.08 24.05
CA LYS A 449 -26.00 11.87 24.13
C LYS A 449 -26.76 13.10 24.63
N LYS A 450 -26.05 14.09 25.20
CA LYS A 450 -26.60 15.31 25.81
C LYS A 450 -25.94 16.53 25.18
N GLN A 451 -26.70 17.63 25.06
CA GLN A 451 -26.23 18.90 24.47
C GLN A 451 -24.98 19.45 25.17
N SER A 452 -24.91 19.39 26.50
CA SER A 452 -23.76 19.87 27.27
C SER A 452 -22.47 19.10 26.96
N LYS A 453 -22.57 17.78 26.75
CA LYS A 453 -21.42 16.95 26.36
C LYS A 453 -20.99 17.19 24.92
N ALA A 454 -21.91 17.56 24.02
CA ALA A 454 -21.54 17.99 22.68
C ALA A 454 -20.79 19.32 22.72
N GLU A 455 -21.25 20.29 23.52
CA GLU A 455 -20.54 21.56 23.73
C GLU A 455 -19.14 21.36 24.31
N GLU A 456 -19.01 20.51 25.34
CA GLU A 456 -17.71 20.13 25.92
C GLU A 456 -16.78 19.50 24.87
N HIS A 457 -17.30 18.66 23.97
CA HIS A 457 -16.51 18.07 22.88
C HIS A 457 -16.03 19.13 21.87
N ILE A 458 -16.90 20.06 21.47
CA ILE A 458 -16.49 21.19 20.58
C ILE A 458 -15.42 22.04 21.24
N LEU A 459 -15.61 22.42 22.51
CA LEU A 459 -14.63 23.18 23.29
C LEU A 459 -13.31 22.41 23.44
N LYS A 460 -13.35 21.09 23.61
CA LYS A 460 -12.15 20.25 23.67
C LYS A 460 -11.35 20.27 22.37
N ILE A 461 -12.01 20.19 21.21
CA ILE A 461 -11.34 20.33 19.92
C ILE A 461 -10.74 21.74 19.77
N CYS A 462 -11.50 22.78 20.13
CA CYS A 462 -11.02 24.16 20.11
C CYS A 462 -9.79 24.34 21.02
N ALA A 463 -9.82 23.74 22.21
CA ALA A 463 -8.73 23.78 23.17
C ALA A 463 -7.48 23.07 22.66
N ASN A 464 -7.65 21.88 22.07
CA ASN A 464 -6.55 21.12 21.47
C ASN A 464 -5.90 21.89 20.31
N LEU A 465 -6.68 22.58 19.48
CA LEU A 465 -6.18 23.37 18.34
C LEU A 465 -5.77 24.81 18.71
N ASP A 466 -5.90 25.19 19.99
CA ASP A 466 -5.69 26.56 20.47
C ASP A 466 -6.48 27.63 19.70
N ALA A 467 -7.70 27.28 19.28
CA ALA A 467 -8.56 28.14 18.48
C ALA A 467 -9.23 29.20 19.35
N CYS A 468 -9.21 30.46 18.91
CA CYS A 468 -9.96 31.53 19.57
C CYS A 468 -11.47 31.43 19.29
N THR A 469 -11.86 30.80 18.19
CA THR A 469 -13.25 30.49 17.87
C THR A 469 -13.32 29.44 16.76
N ILE A 470 -14.46 28.77 16.65
CA ILE A 470 -14.86 27.98 15.49
C ILE A 470 -15.72 28.85 14.58
N ILE A 471 -15.49 28.83 13.27
CA ILE A 471 -16.17 29.69 12.30
C ILE A 471 -17.01 28.85 11.34
N THR A 472 -18.24 29.29 11.14
CA THR A 472 -19.23 28.77 10.19
C THR A 472 -19.78 29.94 9.38
N VAL A 473 -20.29 29.66 8.19
CA VAL A 473 -20.96 30.69 7.36
C VAL A 473 -22.30 31.06 7.98
N LYS A 474 -22.53 32.36 8.20
CA LYS A 474 -23.77 32.93 8.72
C LYS A 474 -24.36 33.95 7.76
N GLU A 475 -23.57 34.96 7.39
CA GLU A 475 -24.05 36.07 6.56
C GLU A 475 -24.39 35.60 5.14
N ASN A 476 -23.47 34.83 4.54
CA ASN A 476 -23.60 34.37 3.16
C ASN A 476 -24.17 32.93 3.08
N ALA A 477 -25.04 32.55 4.02
CA ALA A 477 -25.56 31.18 4.10
C ALA A 477 -26.44 30.80 2.91
N ALA A 478 -27.14 31.75 2.29
CA ALA A 478 -27.94 31.52 1.08
C ALA A 478 -27.06 31.08 -0.10
N LEU A 479 -25.97 31.83 -0.35
CA LEU A 479 -24.99 31.52 -1.40
C LEU A 479 -24.35 30.14 -1.20
N LEU A 480 -24.04 29.77 0.05
CA LEU A 480 -23.51 28.45 0.36
C LEU A 480 -24.51 27.33 0.02
N LYS A 481 -25.81 27.53 0.31
CA LYS A 481 -26.87 26.55 -0.01
C LYS A 481 -27.10 26.39 -1.51
N GLU A 482 -26.97 27.47 -2.27
CA GLU A 482 -27.06 27.41 -3.73
C GLU A 482 -25.90 26.62 -4.35
N GLN A 483 -24.69 26.79 -3.80
CA GLN A 483 -23.51 26.08 -4.31
C GLN A 483 -23.43 24.62 -3.85
N VAL A 484 -23.88 24.32 -2.63
CA VAL A 484 -23.84 22.96 -2.06
C VAL A 484 -25.27 22.51 -1.79
N LYS A 485 -25.87 21.86 -2.80
CA LYS A 485 -27.20 21.27 -2.69
C LYS A 485 -27.14 20.01 -1.82
N GLU A 486 -28.08 19.88 -0.89
CA GLU A 486 -28.22 18.66 -0.08
C GLU A 486 -29.00 17.59 -0.85
N PRO A 487 -28.57 16.31 -0.79
CA PRO A 487 -29.28 15.21 -1.44
C PRO A 487 -30.60 14.89 -0.74
N TYR A 488 -31.56 14.35 -1.50
CA TYR A 488 -32.79 13.79 -0.95
C TYR A 488 -32.51 12.51 -0.15
N LYS A 489 -32.97 12.46 1.10
CA LYS A 489 -32.74 11.33 2.02
C LYS A 489 -33.85 10.29 1.90
N LYS A 490 -33.50 9.03 1.63
CA LYS A 490 -34.43 7.91 1.51
C LYS A 490 -34.03 6.77 2.45
N PHE A 491 -34.99 6.22 3.18
CA PHE A 491 -34.80 5.00 3.99
C PHE A 491 -35.49 3.84 3.27
N VAL A 492 -34.75 2.77 3.03
CA VAL A 492 -35.26 1.56 2.38
C VAL A 492 -35.09 0.39 3.34
N ILE A 493 -36.22 -0.07 3.88
CA ILE A 493 -36.27 -1.16 4.86
C ILE A 493 -36.67 -2.44 4.13
N ALA A 494 -35.95 -3.52 4.41
CA ALA A 494 -36.27 -4.87 3.96
C ALA A 494 -36.74 -5.71 5.17
N ASP A 495 -37.92 -6.28 5.09
CA ASP A 495 -38.53 -7.09 6.15
C ASP A 495 -38.42 -8.58 5.78
N ASP A 496 -37.33 -9.21 6.23
CA ASP A 496 -36.98 -10.58 5.86
C ASP A 496 -37.90 -11.61 6.53
N ASN A 497 -39.11 -11.75 5.98
CA ASN A 497 -40.13 -12.70 6.41
C ASN A 497 -40.06 -14.03 5.63
N ARG A 498 -39.04 -14.23 4.80
CA ARG A 498 -38.91 -15.40 3.94
C ARG A 498 -38.19 -16.53 4.67
N GLU A 499 -38.64 -17.76 4.46
CA GLU A 499 -37.91 -18.92 4.94
C GLU A 499 -36.53 -18.97 4.25
N ASN A 500 -35.47 -19.16 5.02
CA ASN A 500 -34.10 -19.30 4.52
C ASN A 500 -33.56 -20.71 4.84
N PRO A 501 -33.73 -21.68 3.92
CA PRO A 501 -33.28 -23.06 4.12
C PRO A 501 -31.77 -23.19 4.29
N PHE A 502 -30.98 -22.32 3.65
CA PHE A 502 -29.53 -22.29 3.77
C PHE A 502 -29.10 -21.89 5.19
N LYS A 503 -29.70 -20.81 5.72
CA LYS A 503 -29.52 -20.37 7.11
C LYS A 503 -29.86 -21.51 8.08
N LYS A 504 -31.04 -22.13 7.94
CA LYS A 504 -31.44 -23.27 8.78
C LYS A 504 -30.39 -24.39 8.77
N LYS A 505 -29.87 -24.74 7.60
CA LYS A 505 -28.84 -25.78 7.48
C LYS A 505 -27.51 -25.40 8.14
N LEU A 506 -27.10 -24.14 8.08
CA LEU A 506 -25.92 -23.67 8.82
C LEU A 506 -26.13 -23.71 10.33
N LEU A 507 -27.33 -23.37 10.82
CA LEU A 507 -27.67 -23.44 12.24
C LEU A 507 -27.62 -24.89 12.76
N GLU A 508 -28.11 -25.85 11.97
CA GLU A 508 -27.98 -27.29 12.28
C GLU A 508 -26.51 -27.68 12.46
N ILE A 509 -25.65 -27.37 11.47
CA ILE A 509 -24.21 -27.70 11.53
C ILE A 509 -23.53 -27.03 12.74
N MET A 510 -23.85 -25.76 13.01
CA MET A 510 -23.32 -25.08 14.20
C MET A 510 -23.76 -25.75 15.49
N THR A 511 -24.99 -26.25 15.55
CA THR A 511 -25.53 -26.99 16.71
C THR A 511 -24.78 -28.30 16.91
N ASP A 512 -24.53 -29.04 15.82
CA ASP A 512 -23.77 -30.30 15.87
C ASP A 512 -22.34 -30.07 16.43
N ILE A 513 -21.68 -28.97 16.03
CA ILE A 513 -20.36 -28.59 16.55
C ILE A 513 -20.41 -28.20 18.04
N HIS A 514 -21.45 -27.49 18.48
CA HIS A 514 -21.65 -27.19 19.91
C HIS A 514 -21.85 -28.46 20.73
N THR A 515 -22.68 -29.38 20.27
CA THR A 515 -22.92 -30.66 20.93
C THR A 515 -21.63 -31.49 21.03
N PHE A 516 -20.85 -31.56 19.95
CA PHE A 516 -19.55 -32.26 19.96
C PHE A 516 -18.56 -31.63 20.95
N SER A 517 -18.50 -30.30 21.02
CA SER A 517 -17.57 -29.55 21.87
C SER A 517 -18.05 -29.31 23.30
N GLN A 518 -19.31 -29.61 23.61
CA GLN A 518 -19.98 -29.33 24.89
C GLN A 518 -19.97 -27.83 25.27
N MET A 519 -19.93 -26.95 24.27
CA MET A 519 -20.01 -25.51 24.47
C MET A 519 -21.47 -25.04 24.35
N ASN A 520 -21.94 -24.25 25.32
CA ASN A 520 -23.30 -23.71 25.33
C ASN A 520 -23.27 -22.19 25.16
N PRO A 521 -23.72 -21.66 24.01
CA PRO A 521 -23.80 -20.22 23.79
C PRO A 521 -25.02 -19.64 24.50
N THR A 522 -24.88 -18.42 25.01
CA THR A 522 -25.99 -17.64 25.60
C THR A 522 -26.56 -16.60 24.63
N SER A 523 -26.05 -16.57 23.40
CA SER A 523 -26.33 -15.56 22.39
C SER A 523 -26.73 -16.20 21.07
N ASP A 524 -27.59 -15.52 20.31
CA ASP A 524 -28.07 -16.00 19.02
C ASP A 524 -26.97 -16.10 17.95
N PHE A 525 -27.04 -17.15 17.12
CA PHE A 525 -26.14 -17.36 15.99
C PHE A 525 -26.27 -16.26 14.92
N GLY A 526 -25.20 -16.02 14.18
CA GLY A 526 -25.13 -15.00 13.13
C GLY A 526 -24.98 -13.56 13.66
N THR A 527 -24.81 -13.37 14.96
CA THR A 527 -24.71 -12.04 15.59
C THR A 527 -23.27 -11.65 15.92
N GLN A 528 -23.04 -10.34 16.14
CA GLN A 528 -21.75 -9.85 16.65
C GLN A 528 -21.50 -10.27 18.11
N THR A 529 -22.56 -10.43 18.89
CA THR A 529 -22.47 -10.88 20.29
C THR A 529 -21.92 -12.30 20.35
N TYR A 530 -22.44 -13.19 19.48
CA TYR A 530 -21.93 -14.53 19.33
C TYR A 530 -20.48 -14.57 18.83
N GLU A 531 -20.13 -13.71 17.86
CA GLU A 531 -18.75 -13.57 17.38
C GLU A 531 -17.77 -13.21 18.51
N HIS A 532 -18.13 -12.26 19.36
CA HIS A 532 -17.31 -11.91 20.52
C HIS A 532 -17.21 -13.05 21.53
N TRP A 533 -18.30 -13.76 21.78
CA TRP A 533 -18.33 -14.91 22.68
C TRP A 533 -17.43 -16.04 22.15
N VAL A 534 -17.53 -16.41 20.87
CA VAL A 534 -16.73 -17.52 20.30
C VAL A 534 -15.24 -17.18 20.24
N ILE A 535 -14.88 -15.93 19.94
CA ILE A 535 -13.48 -15.46 20.03
C ILE A 535 -12.96 -15.52 21.47
N HIS A 536 -13.81 -15.20 22.45
CA HIS A 536 -13.44 -15.32 23.85
C HIS A 536 -13.21 -16.79 24.24
N GLN A 537 -14.09 -17.71 23.80
CA GLN A 537 -13.92 -19.14 24.04
C GLN A 537 -12.65 -19.70 23.37
N GLU A 538 -12.36 -19.34 22.11
CA GLU A 538 -11.13 -19.73 21.42
C GLU A 538 -9.89 -19.34 22.24
N LYS A 539 -9.85 -18.10 22.76
CA LYS A 539 -8.73 -17.60 23.57
C LYS A 539 -8.63 -18.28 24.93
N ARG A 540 -9.77 -18.61 25.55
CA ARG A 540 -9.81 -19.32 26.83
C ARG A 540 -9.26 -20.73 26.65
N ALA A 541 -9.83 -21.48 25.70
CA ALA A 541 -9.43 -22.84 25.38
C ALA A 541 -7.94 -22.93 25.01
N ALA A 542 -7.41 -21.98 24.24
CA ALA A 542 -5.99 -21.93 23.92
C ALA A 542 -5.08 -21.67 25.14
N LYS A 543 -5.52 -20.89 26.13
CA LYS A 543 -4.77 -20.67 27.38
C LYS A 543 -4.76 -21.93 28.25
N GLU A 544 -5.88 -22.64 28.29
CA GLU A 544 -6.03 -23.90 29.03
C GLU A 544 -5.35 -25.08 28.33
N GLY A 545 -5.02 -24.93 27.04
CA GLY A 545 -4.48 -26.02 26.22
C GLY A 545 -5.54 -27.00 25.73
N ASN A 546 -6.82 -26.66 25.85
CA ASN A 546 -7.93 -27.47 25.35
C ASN A 546 -8.07 -27.27 23.83
N ARG A 547 -7.43 -28.17 23.08
CA ARG A 547 -7.44 -28.10 21.62
C ARG A 547 -8.83 -28.29 21.03
N LYS A 548 -9.61 -29.25 21.54
CA LYS A 548 -10.95 -29.59 21.03
C LYS A 548 -11.86 -28.37 20.99
N GLU A 549 -12.01 -27.69 22.13
CA GLU A 549 -12.83 -26.47 22.22
C GLU A 549 -12.30 -25.34 21.34
N ARG A 550 -10.98 -25.15 21.30
CA ARG A 550 -10.35 -24.09 20.51
C ARG A 550 -10.59 -24.26 19.01
N VAL A 551 -10.37 -25.45 18.46
CA VAL A 551 -10.59 -25.75 17.04
C VAL A 551 -12.08 -25.62 16.71
N CYS A 552 -12.96 -26.16 17.55
CA CYS A 552 -14.41 -26.00 17.36
C CYS A 552 -14.83 -24.53 17.37
N ALA A 553 -14.29 -23.71 18.28
CA ALA A 553 -14.55 -22.27 18.32
C ALA A 553 -14.05 -21.55 17.05
N GLU A 554 -12.89 -21.91 16.52
CA GLU A 554 -12.35 -21.39 15.25
C GLU A 554 -13.30 -21.69 14.07
N HIS A 555 -13.82 -22.91 13.98
CA HIS A 555 -14.78 -23.29 12.94
C HIS A 555 -16.16 -22.64 13.13
N LEU A 556 -16.68 -22.62 14.37
CA LEU A 556 -17.94 -21.94 14.71
C LEU A 556 -17.90 -20.45 14.36
N ARG A 557 -16.74 -19.80 14.52
CA ARG A 557 -16.54 -18.42 14.08
C ARG A 557 -16.71 -18.29 12.57
N LYS A 558 -16.16 -19.21 11.76
CA LYS A 558 -16.33 -19.22 10.29
C LYS A 558 -17.77 -19.46 9.86
N TYR A 559 -18.50 -20.34 10.53
CA TYR A 559 -19.94 -20.49 10.29
C TYR A 559 -20.74 -19.25 10.67
N ASN A 560 -20.39 -18.58 11.78
CA ASN A 560 -21.01 -17.32 12.17
C ASN A 560 -20.72 -16.19 11.16
N GLU A 561 -19.48 -16.10 10.67
CA GLU A 561 -19.11 -15.19 9.57
C GLU A 561 -19.94 -15.50 8.32
N ALA A 562 -20.13 -16.77 7.95
CA ALA A 562 -20.98 -17.19 6.83
C ALA A 562 -22.46 -16.81 7.00
N LEU A 563 -23.01 -16.88 8.22
CA LEU A 563 -24.36 -16.40 8.52
C LEU A 563 -24.49 -14.89 8.34
N GLN A 564 -23.53 -14.10 8.83
CA GLN A 564 -23.50 -12.64 8.63
C GLN A 564 -23.37 -12.28 7.14
N ILE A 565 -22.59 -13.06 6.40
CA ILE A 565 -22.46 -12.93 4.95
C ILE A 565 -23.79 -13.21 4.26
N ASN A 566 -24.45 -14.33 4.57
CA ASN A 566 -25.78 -14.67 4.05
C ASN A 566 -26.82 -13.57 4.33
N ASP A 567 -26.81 -13.02 5.54
CA ASP A 567 -27.74 -11.97 5.93
C ASP A 567 -27.46 -10.66 5.17
N THR A 568 -26.27 -10.44 4.59
CA THR A 568 -25.91 -9.19 3.88
C THR A 568 -25.80 -9.31 2.38
N ILE A 569 -25.32 -10.43 1.83
CA ILE A 569 -25.09 -10.65 0.40
C ILE A 569 -25.76 -11.97 -0.04
N ARG A 570 -25.19 -12.71 -0.99
CA ARG A 570 -25.79 -13.95 -1.52
C ARG A 570 -25.36 -15.17 -0.69
N MET A 571 -26.21 -16.21 -0.69
CA MET A 571 -25.90 -17.52 -0.11
C MET A 571 -24.64 -18.15 -0.71
N ILE A 572 -24.42 -17.99 -2.02
CA ILE A 572 -23.26 -18.55 -2.72
C ILE A 572 -21.94 -17.97 -2.20
N ASP A 573 -21.92 -16.70 -1.80
CA ASP A 573 -20.72 -16.04 -1.25
C ASP A 573 -20.40 -16.59 0.15
N ALA A 574 -21.43 -16.90 0.97
CA ALA A 574 -21.28 -17.57 2.25
C ALA A 574 -20.77 -19.01 2.09
N TYR A 575 -21.27 -19.73 1.09
CA TYR A 575 -20.76 -21.06 0.73
C TYR A 575 -19.29 -21.01 0.28
N HIS A 576 -18.91 -20.06 -0.60
CA HIS A 576 -17.53 -19.90 -1.05
C HIS A 576 -16.58 -19.54 0.08
N HIS A 577 -17.01 -18.72 1.06
CA HIS A 577 -16.25 -18.44 2.27
C HIS A 577 -15.89 -19.72 3.03
N LEU A 578 -16.88 -20.59 3.31
CA LEU A 578 -16.66 -21.86 4.00
C LEU A 578 -15.83 -22.83 3.15
N LYS A 579 -16.13 -22.96 1.85
CA LYS A 579 -15.37 -23.82 0.92
C LYS A 579 -13.90 -23.43 0.90
N SER A 580 -13.58 -22.14 0.81
CA SER A 580 -12.20 -21.65 0.82
C SER A 580 -11.49 -21.97 2.13
N PHE A 581 -12.19 -21.85 3.27
CA PHE A 581 -11.63 -22.19 4.59
C PHE A 581 -11.30 -23.68 4.70
N TYR A 582 -12.24 -24.57 4.38
CA TYR A 582 -12.01 -26.02 4.48
C TYR A 582 -11.05 -26.58 3.44
N ASN A 583 -10.96 -25.97 2.25
CA ASN A 583 -9.92 -26.31 1.28
C ASN A 583 -8.53 -25.97 1.84
N ASP A 584 -8.37 -24.79 2.46
CA ASP A 584 -7.11 -24.38 3.07
C ASP A 584 -6.74 -25.25 4.28
N GLU A 585 -7.71 -25.60 5.13
CA GLU A 585 -7.48 -26.55 6.23
C GLU A 585 -7.11 -27.94 5.71
N LYS A 586 -7.76 -28.45 4.66
CA LYS A 586 -7.41 -29.74 4.04
C LYS A 586 -5.96 -29.71 3.55
N GLU A 587 -5.55 -28.69 2.82
CA GLU A 587 -4.19 -28.54 2.31
C GLU A 587 -3.14 -28.43 3.44
N LYS A 588 -3.42 -27.65 4.50
CA LYS A 588 -2.52 -27.53 5.67
C LYS A 588 -2.25 -28.85 6.37
N LYS A 589 -3.17 -29.82 6.26
CA LYS A 589 -3.06 -31.13 6.92
C LYS A 589 -2.45 -32.20 6.02
N ILE A 590 -2.47 -32.00 4.70
CA ILE A 590 -1.91 -32.94 3.69
C ILE A 590 -0.44 -32.67 3.38
N ALA A 591 0.03 -31.43 3.54
CA ALA A 591 1.39 -31.03 3.15
C ALA A 591 2.49 -31.63 4.04
N ALA A 592 2.92 -32.85 3.70
CA ALA A 592 4.30 -33.30 3.90
C ALA A 592 4.86 -33.80 2.55
N GLN A 593 5.78 -32.99 2.03
CA GLN A 593 6.62 -33.16 0.82
C GLN A 593 5.92 -33.05 -0.54
N GLU A 594 6.27 -31.99 -1.27
CA GLU A 594 6.35 -31.98 -2.74
C GLU A 594 7.81 -31.71 -3.10
N TYR A 595 8.43 -32.67 -3.77
CA TYR A 595 9.37 -32.39 -4.86
C TYR A 595 8.53 -32.42 -6.15
N ASP A 596 8.84 -31.52 -7.07
CA ASP A 596 8.20 -31.32 -8.38
C ASP A 596 7.79 -32.63 -9.06
N SER A 597 6.49 -32.75 -9.35
CA SER A 597 5.96 -33.36 -10.56
C SER A 597 4.53 -32.90 -10.74
N GLU A 598 4.33 -32.02 -11.73
CA GLU A 598 3.03 -31.77 -12.33
C GLU A 598 2.69 -33.00 -13.17
N GLU A 599 1.67 -33.77 -12.77
CA GLU A 599 0.86 -34.56 -13.70
C GLU A 599 -0.45 -34.99 -13.01
N GLU A 600 -1.53 -34.43 -13.56
CA GLU A 600 -2.86 -34.97 -13.81
C GLU A 600 -3.70 -35.61 -12.69
N GLU A 601 -4.94 -35.10 -12.64
CA GLU A 601 -6.10 -35.77 -12.08
C GLU A 601 -6.37 -37.06 -12.87
N GLU A 602 -6.10 -38.23 -12.29
CA GLU A 602 -6.88 -39.44 -12.55
C GLU A 602 -6.71 -40.46 -11.43
N GLU A 603 -7.81 -41.11 -11.09
CA GLU A 603 -7.94 -42.08 -10.00
C GLU A 603 -7.22 -43.38 -10.37
N GLU A 604 -5.99 -43.62 -9.88
CA GLU A 604 -5.51 -45.00 -9.63
C GLU A 604 -4.64 -45.08 -8.36
N GLU A 605 -4.89 -46.16 -7.62
CA GLU A 605 -4.22 -46.51 -6.37
C GLU A 605 -2.73 -46.83 -6.63
N ASP A 606 -1.83 -45.90 -6.33
CA ASP A 606 -0.42 -46.25 -6.16
C ASP A 606 0.19 -45.66 -4.88
N ASP A 607 0.95 -46.52 -4.20
CA ASP A 607 1.15 -46.57 -2.76
C ASP A 607 2.32 -45.67 -2.31
N ASN A 608 2.33 -44.41 -2.75
CA ASN A 608 3.37 -43.44 -2.38
C ASN A 608 2.94 -42.61 -1.15
N LYS A 609 3.32 -43.09 0.03
CA LYS A 609 3.00 -42.52 1.36
C LYS A 609 3.39 -41.03 1.51
N LYS A 610 2.47 -40.12 1.15
CA LYS A 610 2.46 -38.74 1.68
C LYS A 610 2.40 -38.83 3.21
N LYS A 611 3.37 -38.22 3.91
CA LYS A 611 3.44 -38.28 5.38
C LYS A 611 2.38 -37.36 6.00
N LEU A 612 1.11 -37.80 6.03
CA LEU A 612 0.01 -37.04 6.63
C LEU A 612 0.40 -36.51 8.02
N LEU A 613 0.22 -35.20 8.24
CA LEU A 613 0.23 -34.65 9.59
C LEU A 613 -0.86 -35.37 10.40
N LYS A 614 -0.59 -35.69 11.68
CA LYS A 614 -1.56 -36.42 12.53
C LYS A 614 -2.88 -35.63 12.60
N LEU A 615 -3.84 -36.03 11.78
CA LEU A 615 -5.23 -35.58 11.88
C LEU A 615 -5.78 -36.08 13.21
N ASP A 616 -6.29 -35.15 14.00
CA ASP A 616 -6.89 -35.45 15.30
C ASP A 616 -8.39 -35.71 15.14
N GLU A 617 -9.00 -36.38 16.11
CA GLU A 617 -10.42 -36.74 16.09
C GLU A 617 -11.32 -35.52 15.82
N THR A 618 -10.96 -34.37 16.39
CA THR A 618 -11.66 -33.10 16.18
C THR A 618 -11.53 -32.59 14.74
N ASP A 619 -10.35 -32.69 14.12
CA ASP A 619 -10.13 -32.22 12.75
C ASP A 619 -10.92 -33.11 11.77
N LEU A 620 -10.92 -34.43 11.98
CA LEU A 620 -11.66 -35.41 11.18
C LEU A 620 -13.16 -35.14 11.24
N PHE A 621 -13.72 -35.04 12.45
CA PHE A 621 -15.15 -34.74 12.66
C PHE A 621 -15.59 -33.47 11.92
N LEU A 622 -14.82 -32.39 12.04
CA LEU A 622 -15.18 -31.10 11.42
C LEU A 622 -15.06 -31.13 9.89
N LEU A 623 -14.08 -31.83 9.35
CA LEU A 623 -13.92 -32.01 7.90
C LEU A 623 -15.06 -32.86 7.34
N GLU A 624 -15.33 -34.03 7.93
CA GLU A 624 -16.42 -34.92 7.52
C GLU A 624 -17.76 -34.20 7.55
N LEU A 625 -18.09 -33.53 8.66
CA LEU A 625 -19.33 -32.78 8.82
C LEU A 625 -19.53 -31.73 7.71
N PHE A 626 -18.46 -31.02 7.32
CA PHE A 626 -18.55 -30.07 6.21
C PHE A 626 -18.74 -30.77 4.85
N TYR A 627 -17.94 -31.80 4.55
CA TYR A 627 -17.97 -32.46 3.23
C TYR A 627 -19.25 -33.26 2.99
N GLU A 628 -19.85 -33.86 4.01
CA GLU A 628 -21.18 -34.48 3.95
C GLU A 628 -22.26 -33.47 3.57
N ASN A 629 -22.19 -32.26 4.13
CA ASN A 629 -23.18 -31.21 3.90
C ASN A 629 -22.85 -30.33 2.69
N LYS A 630 -21.64 -30.41 2.12
CA LYS A 630 -21.14 -29.54 1.05
C LYS A 630 -22.02 -29.55 -0.20
N LYS A 631 -22.46 -30.72 -0.66
CA LYS A 631 -23.32 -30.86 -1.85
C LYS A 631 -24.69 -30.20 -1.62
N LYS A 632 -25.29 -30.42 -0.44
CA LYS A 632 -26.58 -29.83 -0.05
C LYS A 632 -26.49 -28.31 0.09
N LEU A 633 -25.46 -27.80 0.77
CA LEU A 633 -25.20 -26.36 0.90
C LEU A 633 -25.02 -25.69 -0.46
N LYS A 634 -24.25 -26.29 -1.38
CA LYS A 634 -24.07 -25.77 -2.74
C LYS A 634 -25.39 -25.70 -3.51
N LYS A 635 -26.22 -26.74 -3.43
CA LYS A 635 -27.54 -26.77 -4.09
C LYS A 635 -28.45 -25.66 -3.55
N LEU A 636 -28.56 -25.53 -2.23
CA LEU A 636 -29.37 -24.48 -1.59
C LEU A 636 -28.88 -23.06 -1.93
N ALA A 637 -27.57 -22.88 -2.08
CA ALA A 637 -26.98 -21.57 -2.35
C ALA A 637 -27.17 -21.06 -3.79
N ILE A 638 -27.42 -21.95 -4.75
CA ILE A 638 -27.63 -21.61 -6.17
C ILE A 638 -29.11 -21.33 -6.46
N THR A 639 -30.04 -21.86 -5.66
CA THR A 639 -31.47 -21.66 -5.87
C THR A 639 -31.87 -20.19 -5.71
N PRO A 640 -32.42 -19.53 -6.75
CA PRO A 640 -32.72 -18.10 -6.74
C PRO A 640 -33.99 -17.73 -5.92
N ASP A 641 -34.83 -18.72 -5.59
CA ASP A 641 -36.14 -18.51 -4.93
C ASP A 641 -36.05 -17.83 -3.55
N HIS A 642 -34.87 -17.87 -2.93
CA HIS A 642 -34.60 -17.31 -1.60
C HIS A 642 -33.53 -16.19 -1.63
N GLU A 643 -33.52 -15.35 -2.68
CA GLU A 643 -32.64 -14.18 -2.73
C GLU A 643 -32.93 -13.20 -1.58
N ASN A 644 -31.85 -12.65 -0.99
CA ASN A 644 -31.90 -11.70 0.12
C ASN A 644 -32.72 -10.46 -0.25
N GLU A 645 -33.73 -10.10 0.56
CA GLU A 645 -34.59 -8.96 0.25
C GLU A 645 -33.82 -7.64 0.19
N LYS A 646 -32.76 -7.47 1.00
CA LYS A 646 -31.92 -6.27 0.92
C LYS A 646 -31.23 -6.12 -0.44
N LEU A 647 -30.81 -7.23 -1.06
CA LEU A 647 -30.27 -7.20 -2.42
C LEU A 647 -31.35 -6.82 -3.44
N THR A 648 -32.58 -7.31 -3.26
CA THR A 648 -33.71 -6.90 -4.11
C THR A 648 -33.99 -5.39 -3.97
N LYS A 649 -34.04 -4.87 -2.74
CA LYS A 649 -34.23 -3.43 -2.49
C LYS A 649 -33.07 -2.59 -3.04
N LEU A 650 -31.84 -3.09 -2.91
CA LEU A 650 -30.65 -2.46 -3.47
C LEU A 650 -30.72 -2.42 -5.00
N ARG A 651 -31.06 -3.54 -5.64
CA ARG A 651 -31.27 -3.65 -7.10
C ARG A 651 -32.29 -2.61 -7.57
N ASN A 652 -33.47 -2.58 -6.96
CA ASN A 652 -34.51 -1.63 -7.34
C ASN A 652 -34.05 -0.17 -7.20
N THR A 653 -33.29 0.13 -6.14
CA THR A 653 -32.77 1.49 -5.92
C THR A 653 -31.72 1.88 -6.96
N ILE A 654 -30.81 0.97 -7.33
CA ILE A 654 -29.81 1.22 -8.36
C ILE A 654 -30.50 1.41 -9.72
N MET A 655 -31.41 0.51 -10.09
CA MET A 655 -32.14 0.58 -11.37
C MET A 655 -32.95 1.87 -11.47
N GLU A 656 -33.67 2.26 -10.42
CA GLU A 656 -34.46 3.49 -10.37
C GLU A 656 -33.59 4.72 -10.61
N GLU A 657 -32.38 4.78 -10.06
CA GLU A 657 -31.54 5.97 -10.20
C GLU A 657 -30.80 6.04 -11.53
N PHE A 658 -30.22 4.92 -11.98
CA PHE A 658 -29.44 4.89 -13.22
C PHE A 658 -30.30 5.03 -14.47
N THR A 659 -31.62 4.85 -14.36
CA THR A 659 -32.59 5.10 -15.45
C THR A 659 -33.18 6.52 -15.46
N LYS A 660 -33.04 7.30 -14.38
CA LYS A 660 -33.57 8.68 -14.30
C LYS A 660 -32.80 9.68 -15.17
N THR A 661 -31.57 9.37 -15.55
CA THR A 661 -30.66 10.38 -16.09
C THR A 661 -30.69 10.36 -17.62
N ASP A 662 -31.35 11.33 -18.23
CA ASP A 662 -31.42 11.49 -19.69
C ASP A 662 -30.07 11.94 -20.25
N GLY A 663 -29.24 10.96 -20.67
CA GLY A 663 -28.04 11.18 -21.47
C GLY A 663 -26.75 11.53 -20.72
N SER A 664 -26.78 11.77 -19.40
CA SER A 664 -25.56 11.99 -18.59
C SER A 664 -25.14 10.73 -17.83
N VAL A 665 -23.82 10.48 -17.73
CA VAL A 665 -23.29 9.30 -17.02
C VAL A 665 -23.57 9.42 -15.53
N ALA A 666 -24.62 8.72 -15.07
CA ALA A 666 -24.97 8.59 -13.66
C ALA A 666 -23.81 7.97 -12.88
N ARG A 667 -23.50 8.52 -11.70
CA ARG A 667 -22.43 8.04 -10.82
C ARG A 667 -22.95 7.73 -9.43
N GLY A 668 -22.51 6.62 -8.86
CA GLY A 668 -22.94 6.18 -7.53
C GLY A 668 -21.83 5.61 -6.65
N ILE A 669 -22.09 5.61 -5.34
CA ILE A 669 -21.26 4.90 -4.34
C ILE A 669 -22.16 4.05 -3.44
N ILE A 670 -21.77 2.80 -3.23
CA ILE A 670 -22.36 1.89 -2.25
C ILE A 670 -21.35 1.69 -1.12
N PHE A 671 -21.68 2.16 0.08
CA PHE A 671 -20.91 1.94 1.29
C PHE A 671 -21.35 0.66 1.99
N THR A 672 -20.42 -0.25 2.21
CA THR A 672 -20.65 -1.50 2.98
C THR A 672 -19.59 -1.69 4.06
N LYS A 673 -19.85 -2.58 5.02
CA LYS A 673 -19.04 -2.75 6.24
C LYS A 673 -17.73 -3.48 6.02
N THR A 674 -17.72 -4.55 5.22
CA THR A 674 -16.58 -5.49 5.13
C THR A 674 -15.96 -5.47 3.74
N ARG A 675 -14.66 -5.80 3.64
CA ARG A 675 -13.98 -5.93 2.34
C ARG A 675 -14.60 -7.02 1.47
N GLN A 676 -14.97 -8.13 2.10
CA GLN A 676 -15.62 -9.25 1.43
C GLN A 676 -16.98 -8.86 0.85
N SER A 677 -17.83 -8.14 1.60
CA SER A 677 -19.11 -7.66 1.05
C SER A 677 -18.91 -6.67 -0.09
N ALA A 678 -17.89 -5.80 -0.03
CA ALA A 678 -17.60 -4.88 -1.13
C ALA A 678 -17.23 -5.64 -2.42
N PHE A 679 -16.35 -6.63 -2.30
CA PHE A 679 -15.98 -7.50 -3.42
C PHE A 679 -17.17 -8.31 -3.95
N ALA A 680 -17.93 -8.96 -3.08
CA ALA A 680 -19.04 -9.82 -3.49
C ALA A 680 -20.22 -9.03 -4.10
N LEU A 681 -20.52 -7.82 -3.60
CA LEU A 681 -21.51 -6.94 -4.23
C LEU A 681 -21.04 -6.48 -5.62
N SER A 682 -19.73 -6.24 -5.81
CA SER A 682 -19.17 -5.96 -7.13
C SER A 682 -19.36 -7.12 -8.09
N GLN A 683 -19.12 -8.34 -7.64
CA GLN A 683 -19.37 -9.54 -8.45
C GLN A 683 -20.86 -9.69 -8.75
N TRP A 684 -21.73 -9.58 -7.75
CA TRP A 684 -23.18 -9.68 -7.93
C TRP A 684 -23.73 -8.68 -8.97
N ILE A 685 -23.24 -7.44 -8.97
CA ILE A 685 -23.64 -6.44 -9.98
C ILE A 685 -23.13 -6.83 -11.37
N ASN A 686 -21.88 -7.29 -11.47
CA ASN A 686 -21.29 -7.67 -12.76
C ASN A 686 -21.86 -8.99 -13.31
N ASP A 687 -22.36 -9.89 -12.47
CA ASP A 687 -22.98 -11.16 -12.86
C ASP A 687 -24.41 -10.99 -13.42
N ILE A 688 -25.06 -9.82 -13.20
CA ILE A 688 -26.44 -9.55 -13.64
C ILE A 688 -26.41 -8.63 -14.85
N GLU A 689 -26.70 -9.19 -16.04
CA GLU A 689 -26.68 -8.47 -17.32
C GLU A 689 -27.58 -7.22 -17.34
N LYS A 690 -28.72 -7.24 -16.63
CA LYS A 690 -29.64 -6.09 -16.54
C LYS A 690 -28.96 -4.82 -16.02
N PHE A 691 -27.94 -4.93 -15.17
CA PHE A 691 -27.19 -3.76 -14.71
C PHE A 691 -26.33 -3.18 -15.84
N ALA A 692 -25.71 -4.04 -16.66
CA ALA A 692 -24.95 -3.61 -17.82
C ALA A 692 -25.85 -2.97 -18.90
N GLU A 693 -27.07 -3.47 -19.09
CA GLU A 693 -28.08 -2.91 -20.00
C GLU A 693 -28.43 -1.45 -19.65
N VAL A 694 -28.54 -1.12 -18.36
CA VAL A 694 -28.77 0.26 -17.88
C VAL A 694 -27.45 1.06 -17.70
N GLY A 695 -26.33 0.52 -18.20
CA GLY A 695 -25.04 1.20 -18.22
C GLY A 695 -24.26 1.18 -16.90
N VAL A 696 -24.63 0.36 -15.91
CA VAL A 696 -23.89 0.25 -14.64
C VAL A 696 -22.60 -0.55 -14.84
N LYS A 697 -21.48 0.08 -14.47
CA LYS A 697 -20.12 -0.49 -14.50
C LYS A 697 -19.54 -0.38 -13.10
N ALA A 698 -19.56 -1.50 -12.37
CA ALA A 698 -19.27 -1.52 -10.96
C ALA A 698 -17.85 -2.03 -10.64
N HIS A 699 -17.22 -1.41 -9.65
CA HIS A 699 -15.94 -1.87 -9.12
C HIS A 699 -15.82 -1.63 -7.61
N HIS A 700 -15.15 -2.53 -6.90
CA HIS A 700 -14.92 -2.39 -5.47
C HIS A 700 -13.75 -1.45 -5.14
N LEU A 701 -13.80 -0.80 -3.99
CA LEU A 701 -12.75 0.07 -3.45
C LEU A 701 -12.57 -0.20 -1.95
N ILE A 702 -11.48 -0.88 -1.58
CA ILE A 702 -11.20 -1.33 -0.20
C ILE A 702 -9.86 -0.80 0.32
N GLY A 703 -9.73 -0.63 1.64
CA GLY A 703 -8.53 -0.05 2.25
C GLY A 703 -7.25 -0.92 2.12
N ALA A 704 -6.08 -0.29 2.24
CA ALA A 704 -4.77 -0.91 1.99
C ALA A 704 -4.12 -1.65 3.17
N GLY A 705 -4.74 -1.64 4.35
CA GLY A 705 -4.15 -2.26 5.55
C GLY A 705 -4.08 -3.80 5.49
N ASN A 706 -3.00 -4.38 6.01
CA ASN A 706 -2.77 -5.84 6.04
C ASN A 706 -3.39 -6.54 7.27
N SER A 707 -4.30 -5.88 8.00
CA SER A 707 -4.85 -6.39 9.28
C SER A 707 -6.09 -7.28 9.14
N SER A 708 -6.71 -7.33 7.96
CA SER A 708 -7.86 -8.19 7.66
C SER A 708 -7.40 -9.48 6.98
N GLU A 709 -8.17 -10.56 7.17
CA GLU A 709 -7.98 -11.83 6.44
C GLU A 709 -8.26 -11.67 4.93
N PHE A 710 -9.08 -10.69 4.55
CA PHE A 710 -9.35 -10.38 3.15
C PHE A 710 -8.24 -9.53 2.53
N LYS A 711 -7.76 -9.95 1.35
CA LYS A 711 -6.68 -9.29 0.59
C LYS A 711 -6.96 -7.78 0.45
N PRO A 712 -6.03 -6.91 0.86
CA PRO A 712 -6.17 -5.46 0.66
C PRO A 712 -5.94 -5.08 -0.80
N MET A 713 -6.44 -3.91 -1.19
CA MET A 713 -5.98 -3.22 -2.40
C MET A 713 -4.72 -2.42 -2.11
N THR A 714 -3.80 -2.36 -3.05
CA THR A 714 -2.65 -1.45 -2.97
C THR A 714 -3.08 0.01 -3.14
N GLN A 715 -2.24 0.97 -2.73
CA GLN A 715 -2.54 2.38 -2.96
C GLN A 715 -2.63 2.74 -4.45
N ASN A 716 -1.87 2.05 -5.31
CA ASN A 716 -1.90 2.28 -6.75
C ASN A 716 -3.21 1.76 -7.37
N GLU A 717 -3.65 0.56 -6.99
CA GLU A 717 -4.96 0.03 -7.40
C GLU A 717 -6.11 0.97 -6.98
N GLN A 718 -6.06 1.54 -5.76
CA GLN A 718 -7.06 2.52 -5.32
C GLN A 718 -7.04 3.79 -6.19
N LYS A 719 -5.86 4.34 -6.49
CA LYS A 719 -5.72 5.53 -7.35
C LYS A 719 -6.27 5.26 -8.75
N GLU A 720 -5.98 4.09 -9.31
CA GLU A 720 -6.46 3.67 -10.63
C GLU A 720 -7.99 3.58 -10.67
N VAL A 721 -8.60 2.89 -9.70
CA VAL A 721 -10.07 2.77 -9.62
C VAL A 721 -10.74 4.14 -9.48
N ILE A 722 -10.17 5.06 -8.68
CA ILE A 722 -10.69 6.43 -8.54
C ILE A 722 -10.54 7.20 -9.86
N ASN A 723 -9.46 7.00 -10.60
CA ASN A 723 -9.26 7.63 -11.91
C ASN A 723 -10.24 7.08 -12.96
N ASN A 724 -10.45 5.77 -12.97
CA ASN A 724 -11.43 5.10 -13.82
C ASN A 724 -12.87 5.56 -13.49
N PHE A 725 -13.16 5.83 -12.22
CA PHE A 725 -14.44 6.44 -11.81
C PHE A 725 -14.59 7.89 -12.31
N ARG A 726 -13.51 8.67 -12.24
CA ARG A 726 -13.51 10.07 -12.70
C ARG A 726 -13.68 10.16 -14.22
N THR A 727 -13.01 9.30 -14.98
CA THR A 727 -13.11 9.22 -16.45
C THR A 727 -14.41 8.61 -16.93
N GLY A 728 -15.18 7.95 -16.06
CA GLY A 728 -16.45 7.31 -16.41
C GLY A 728 -16.33 5.88 -16.93
N LYS A 729 -15.11 5.31 -16.94
CA LYS A 729 -14.91 3.87 -17.21
C LYS A 729 -15.63 3.00 -16.16
N ILE A 730 -15.65 3.48 -14.92
CA ILE A 730 -16.44 2.94 -13.80
C ILE A 730 -17.44 4.02 -13.42
N ASN A 731 -18.67 3.65 -13.09
CA ASN A 731 -19.68 4.61 -12.65
C ASN A 731 -20.39 4.21 -11.35
N LEU A 732 -20.10 3.03 -10.79
CA LEU A 732 -20.57 2.63 -9.47
C LEU A 732 -19.41 2.09 -8.61
N LEU A 733 -19.07 2.78 -7.53
CA LEU A 733 -18.06 2.32 -6.57
C LEU A 733 -18.72 1.55 -5.44
N ILE A 734 -18.27 0.32 -5.15
CA ILE A 734 -18.63 -0.36 -3.91
C ILE A 734 -17.47 -0.26 -2.92
N ALA A 735 -17.62 0.62 -1.94
CA ALA A 735 -16.55 0.99 -1.03
C ALA A 735 -16.83 0.59 0.42
N THR A 736 -15.75 0.39 1.19
CA THR A 736 -15.83 0.48 2.65
C THR A 736 -15.69 1.94 3.09
N THR A 737 -15.43 2.18 4.38
CA THR A 737 -15.19 3.54 4.92
C THR A 737 -14.01 4.27 4.29
N VAL A 738 -13.20 3.59 3.45
CA VAL A 738 -12.08 4.19 2.70
C VAL A 738 -12.51 5.40 1.86
N ALA A 739 -13.71 5.36 1.27
CA ALA A 739 -14.24 6.39 0.38
C ALA A 739 -15.03 7.49 1.11
N GLU A 740 -15.28 7.37 2.41
CA GLU A 740 -16.02 8.39 3.18
C GLU A 740 -15.20 9.69 3.23
N GLU A 741 -13.93 9.60 3.61
CA GLU A 741 -13.07 10.75 3.91
C GLU A 741 -11.83 10.84 3.01
N GLY A 742 -11.37 12.06 2.71
CA GLY A 742 -10.00 12.33 2.27
C GLY A 742 -9.60 11.85 0.86
N LEU A 743 -10.45 11.14 0.13
CA LEU A 743 -10.22 10.85 -1.29
C LEU A 743 -11.03 11.81 -2.16
N ASP A 744 -10.43 12.33 -3.22
CA ASP A 744 -11.11 13.15 -4.21
C ASP A 744 -11.88 12.29 -5.22
N ILE A 745 -13.10 11.96 -4.83
CA ILE A 745 -14.06 11.21 -5.64
C ILE A 745 -14.98 12.22 -6.36
N LYS A 746 -15.24 11.95 -7.65
CA LYS A 746 -16.16 12.74 -8.48
C LYS A 746 -17.56 12.75 -7.87
N GLU A 747 -18.32 13.79 -8.19
CA GLU A 747 -19.67 14.03 -7.68
C GLU A 747 -20.61 12.89 -8.09
N CYS A 748 -21.43 12.43 -7.15
CA CYS A 748 -22.33 11.30 -7.33
C CYS A 748 -23.78 11.78 -7.35
N ASN A 749 -24.59 11.09 -8.17
CA ASN A 749 -26.05 11.18 -8.17
C ASN A 749 -26.61 10.41 -6.99
N ILE A 750 -26.06 9.23 -6.67
CA ILE A 750 -26.55 8.40 -5.57
C ILE A 750 -25.45 7.93 -4.63
N VAL A 751 -25.72 8.02 -3.33
CA VAL A 751 -24.91 7.40 -2.28
C VAL A 751 -25.77 6.48 -1.45
N ILE A 752 -25.45 5.19 -1.46
CA ILE A 752 -26.18 4.16 -0.73
C ILE A 752 -25.33 3.69 0.45
N ARG A 753 -25.86 3.73 1.66
CA ARG A 753 -25.29 3.03 2.82
C ARG A 753 -26.00 1.70 3.00
N TYR A 754 -25.31 0.63 2.65
CA TYR A 754 -25.84 -0.73 2.66
C TYR A 754 -25.53 -1.41 4.00
N GLY A 755 -26.47 -1.30 4.96
CA GLY A 755 -26.30 -1.83 6.32
C GLY A 755 -25.18 -1.20 7.15
N LEU A 756 -24.53 -0.14 6.63
CA LEU A 756 -23.43 0.56 7.28
C LEU A 756 -23.89 1.84 7.96
N VAL A 757 -23.79 1.86 9.30
CA VAL A 757 -23.96 3.09 10.09
C VAL A 757 -22.81 3.17 11.09
N THR A 758 -22.03 4.25 10.98
CA THR A 758 -20.84 4.51 11.80
C THR A 758 -21.11 5.65 12.79
N ASN A 759 -20.67 6.87 12.48
CA ASN A 759 -20.85 8.06 13.31
C ASN A 759 -21.40 9.24 12.48
N GLU A 760 -21.70 10.35 13.14
CA GLU A 760 -22.26 11.55 12.53
C GLU A 760 -21.31 12.24 11.52
N ILE A 761 -19.99 12.14 11.73
CA ILE A 761 -18.99 12.75 10.83
C ILE A 761 -18.97 11.99 9.50
N ALA A 762 -18.85 10.67 9.56
CA ALA A 762 -18.88 9.79 8.39
C ALA A 762 -20.22 9.86 7.65
N MET A 763 -21.35 10.00 8.37
CA MET A 763 -22.67 10.24 7.76
C MET A 763 -22.66 11.53 6.92
N LEU A 764 -22.15 12.63 7.46
CA LEU A 764 -22.05 13.91 6.75
C LEU A 764 -21.09 13.86 5.56
N GLN A 765 -19.94 13.20 5.72
CA GLN A 765 -18.95 13.05 4.65
C GLN A 765 -19.47 12.18 3.50
N ALA A 766 -20.13 11.04 3.81
CA ALA A 766 -20.78 10.19 2.82
C ALA A 766 -21.90 10.95 2.10
N ARG A 767 -22.76 11.65 2.84
CA ARG A 767 -23.81 12.52 2.28
C ARG A 767 -23.21 13.58 1.35
N GLY A 768 -22.08 14.18 1.71
CA GLY A 768 -21.36 15.18 0.90
C GLY A 768 -20.71 14.65 -0.39
N ARG A 769 -20.79 13.34 -0.67
CA ARG A 769 -20.43 12.75 -1.98
C ARG A 769 -21.60 12.82 -2.97
N ALA A 770 -22.83 12.77 -2.48
CA ALA A 770 -24.05 12.93 -3.26
C ALA A 770 -24.35 14.42 -3.46
N ARG A 771 -23.67 15.05 -4.44
CA ARG A 771 -23.75 16.49 -4.69
C ARG A 771 -23.95 16.87 -6.15
N ALA A 772 -24.22 15.89 -7.02
CA ALA A 772 -24.74 16.18 -8.34
C ALA A 772 -26.16 16.76 -8.23
N ASP A 773 -26.68 17.34 -9.32
CA ASP A 773 -28.07 17.75 -9.36
C ASP A 773 -29.00 16.54 -9.18
N GLU A 774 -30.11 16.76 -8.48
CA GLU A 774 -31.11 15.74 -8.10
C GLU A 774 -30.53 14.53 -7.35
N SER A 775 -29.45 14.73 -6.59
CA SER A 775 -28.78 13.64 -5.89
C SER A 775 -29.59 13.05 -4.73
N THR A 776 -29.37 11.77 -4.47
CA THR A 776 -30.03 11.00 -3.42
C THR A 776 -29.04 10.35 -2.45
N TYR A 777 -29.42 10.30 -1.17
CA TYR A 777 -28.70 9.60 -0.11
C TYR A 777 -29.63 8.54 0.49
N VAL A 778 -29.27 7.27 0.35
CA VAL A 778 -30.12 6.13 0.68
C VAL A 778 -29.51 5.29 1.79
N LEU A 779 -30.29 4.98 2.83
CA LEU A 779 -29.93 3.94 3.79
C LEU A 779 -30.75 2.68 3.49
N VAL A 780 -30.07 1.58 3.14
CA VAL A 780 -30.68 0.25 2.98
C VAL A 780 -30.41 -0.56 4.23
N ALA A 781 -31.46 -0.99 4.92
CA ALA A 781 -31.36 -1.71 6.20
C ALA A 781 -32.38 -2.84 6.30
N SER A 782 -32.09 -3.83 7.16
CA SER A 782 -33.04 -4.88 7.52
C SER A 782 -33.94 -4.39 8.66
N GLY A 783 -35.22 -4.75 8.65
CA GLY A 783 -36.12 -4.63 9.79
C GLY A 783 -35.49 -5.30 11.02
N GLY A 784 -35.64 -4.68 12.20
CA GLY A 784 -35.10 -5.19 13.47
C GLY A 784 -33.58 -5.12 13.66
N SER A 785 -32.80 -4.68 12.66
CA SER A 785 -31.32 -4.65 12.75
C SER A 785 -30.73 -3.53 13.63
N GLY A 786 -31.55 -2.62 14.16
CA GLY A 786 -31.09 -1.47 14.93
C GLY A 786 -30.33 -0.42 14.10
N VAL A 787 -30.30 -0.56 12.77
CA VAL A 787 -29.52 0.31 11.86
C VAL A 787 -30.22 1.65 11.66
N VAL A 788 -31.55 1.64 11.47
CA VAL A 788 -32.36 2.84 11.24
C VAL A 788 -32.36 3.74 12.48
N GLU A 789 -32.44 3.14 13.67
CA GLU A 789 -32.39 3.82 14.96
C GLU A 789 -31.02 4.47 15.17
N ARG A 790 -29.93 3.78 14.83
CA ARG A 790 -28.57 4.34 14.91
C ARG A 790 -28.38 5.52 13.96
N GLU A 791 -28.92 5.46 12.73
CA GLU A 791 -28.85 6.59 11.80
C GLU A 791 -29.69 7.77 12.31
N SER A 792 -30.87 7.49 12.90
CA SER A 792 -31.71 8.51 13.55
C SER A 792 -30.97 9.21 14.70
N VAL A 793 -30.20 8.46 15.49
CA VAL A 793 -29.31 9.03 16.52
C VAL A 793 -28.22 9.91 15.91
N ASN A 794 -27.62 9.52 14.78
CA ASN A 794 -26.62 10.34 14.10
C ASN A 794 -27.21 11.65 13.54
N LEU A 795 -28.42 11.61 12.97
CA LEU A 795 -29.16 12.80 12.56
C LEU A 795 -29.47 13.73 13.74
N TYR A 796 -29.80 13.17 14.90
CA TYR A 796 -29.98 13.96 16.12
C TYR A 796 -28.66 14.59 16.59
N ARG A 797 -27.54 13.85 16.51
CA ARG A 797 -26.20 14.35 16.83
C ARG A 797 -25.74 15.47 15.89
N GLU A 798 -26.06 15.40 14.60
CA GLU A 798 -25.83 16.50 13.65
C GLU A 798 -26.54 17.79 14.09
N LYS A 799 -27.82 17.71 14.44
CA LYS A 799 -28.58 18.87 14.96
C LYS A 799 -28.00 19.40 16.28
N MET A 800 -27.59 18.48 17.17
CA MET A 800 -26.96 18.83 18.45
C MET A 800 -25.62 19.55 18.24
N MET A 801 -24.85 19.13 17.24
CA MET A 801 -23.57 19.73 16.86
C MET A 801 -23.74 21.19 16.44
N HIS A 802 -24.66 21.48 15.51
CA HIS A 802 -24.91 22.86 15.07
C HIS A 802 -25.31 23.76 16.25
N LYS A 803 -26.21 23.29 17.12
CA LYS A 803 -26.58 24.01 18.35
C LYS A 803 -25.39 24.22 19.29
N ALA A 804 -24.46 23.27 19.38
CA ALA A 804 -23.27 23.40 20.21
C ALA A 804 -22.30 24.43 19.62
N ILE A 805 -22.09 24.41 18.31
CA ILE A 805 -21.27 25.41 17.60
C ILE A 805 -21.82 26.82 17.83
N ASP A 806 -23.13 27.01 17.65
CA ASP A 806 -23.77 28.32 17.86
C ASP A 806 -23.59 28.82 19.30
N ARG A 807 -23.72 27.94 20.30
CA ARG A 807 -23.49 28.28 21.72
C ARG A 807 -22.04 28.65 22.00
N VAL A 808 -21.08 27.90 21.44
CA VAL A 808 -19.65 28.18 21.61
C VAL A 808 -19.27 29.50 20.95
N GLN A 809 -19.78 29.77 19.75
CA GLN A 809 -19.53 31.03 19.04
C GLN A 809 -20.12 32.26 19.76
N ASN A 810 -21.27 32.09 20.41
CA ASN A 810 -21.95 33.15 21.16
C ASN A 810 -21.53 33.22 22.64
N MET A 811 -20.56 32.40 23.06
CA MET A 811 -20.05 32.38 24.43
C MET A 811 -19.29 33.68 24.73
N ASN A 812 -19.39 34.16 25.98
CA ASN A 812 -18.59 35.30 26.41
C ASN A 812 -17.08 35.00 26.21
N PRO A 813 -16.30 35.89 25.56
CA PRO A 813 -14.87 35.68 25.34
C PRO A 813 -14.06 35.33 26.61
N GLN A 814 -14.41 35.89 27.77
CA GLN A 814 -13.73 35.61 29.04
C GLN A 814 -14.03 34.18 29.54
N GLU A 815 -15.30 33.77 29.44
CA GLU A 815 -15.74 32.42 29.79
C GLU A 815 -15.10 31.38 28.86
N TYR A 816 -15.10 31.66 27.56
CA TYR A 816 -14.46 30.81 26.56
C TYR A 816 -12.97 30.64 26.85
N ALA A 817 -12.24 31.75 27.05
CA ALA A 817 -10.81 31.70 27.36
C ALA A 817 -10.51 30.89 28.63
N HIS A 818 -11.34 31.00 29.67
CA HIS A 818 -11.21 30.23 30.90
C HIS A 818 -11.39 28.73 30.65
N LYS A 819 -12.47 28.31 29.97
CA LYS A 819 -12.74 26.90 29.66
C LYS A 819 -11.66 26.30 28.76
N ILE A 820 -11.19 27.05 27.76
CA ILE A 820 -10.12 26.59 26.87
C ILE A 820 -8.83 26.34 27.66
N LEU A 821 -8.43 27.26 28.54
CA LEU A 821 -7.25 27.10 29.36
C LEU A 821 -7.34 25.87 30.27
N GLU A 822 -8.49 25.66 30.91
CA GLU A 822 -8.73 24.49 31.77
C GLU A 822 -8.57 23.18 30.98
N LEU A 823 -9.22 23.07 29.82
CA LEU A 823 -9.16 21.89 28.96
C LEU A 823 -7.74 21.64 28.42
N GLN A 824 -6.98 22.69 28.10
CA GLN A 824 -5.57 22.57 27.69
C GLN A 824 -4.71 21.99 28.82
N MET A 825 -4.90 22.47 30.06
CA MET A 825 -4.17 21.95 31.22
C MET A 825 -4.52 20.49 31.51
N GLN A 826 -5.80 20.13 31.43
CA GLN A 826 -6.26 18.74 31.57
C GLN A 826 -5.63 17.84 30.52
N SER A 827 -5.64 18.24 29.24
CA SER A 827 -5.04 17.47 28.13
C SER A 827 -3.53 17.21 28.33
N ILE A 828 -2.77 18.22 28.75
CA ILE A 828 -1.34 18.07 29.06
C ILE A 828 -1.12 17.11 30.24
N MET A 829 -1.95 17.20 31.29
CA MET A 829 -1.84 16.36 32.47
C MET A 829 -2.20 14.89 32.17
N GLU A 830 -3.28 14.65 31.42
CA GLU A 830 -3.68 13.32 30.95
C GLU A 830 -2.51 12.64 30.21
N LYS A 831 -1.85 13.36 29.30
CA LYS A 831 -0.71 12.83 28.55
C LYS A 831 0.47 12.50 29.47
N LYS A 832 0.83 13.39 30.41
CA LYS A 832 1.89 13.13 31.40
C LYS A 832 1.62 11.89 32.25
N MET A 833 0.39 11.70 32.73
CA MET A 833 0.01 10.54 33.52
C MET A 833 0.10 9.24 32.69
N LYS A 834 -0.34 9.27 31.43
CA LYS A 834 -0.22 8.12 30.53
C LYS A 834 1.22 7.76 30.22
N THR A 835 2.09 8.73 29.93
CA THR A 835 3.52 8.48 29.69
C THR A 835 4.17 7.82 30.91
N LYS A 836 3.90 8.32 32.13
CA LYS A 836 4.38 7.69 33.37
C LYS A 836 3.88 6.25 33.52
N LYS A 837 2.60 5.99 33.22
CA LYS A 837 2.01 4.64 33.28
C LYS A 837 2.59 3.69 32.23
N SER A 838 2.93 4.19 31.04
CA SER A 838 3.56 3.41 29.97
C SER A 838 5.00 3.04 30.31
N LEU A 839 5.79 4.01 30.77
CA LEU A 839 7.18 3.81 31.18
C LEU A 839 7.27 2.81 32.34
N ALA A 840 6.37 2.90 33.32
CA ALA A 840 6.29 1.97 34.44
C ALA A 840 5.89 0.53 34.03
N LYS A 841 5.25 0.34 32.86
CA LYS A 841 4.90 -0.99 32.32
C LYS A 841 6.02 -1.64 31.51
N GLN A 842 6.89 -0.85 30.87
CA GLN A 842 7.99 -1.36 30.04
C GLN A 842 9.23 -1.77 30.86
N LEU A 843 9.35 -1.28 32.09
CA LEU A 843 10.56 -1.41 32.91
C LEU A 843 10.62 -2.66 33.80
N LYS A 844 9.97 -3.77 33.44
CA LYS A 844 9.92 -4.95 34.31
C LYS A 844 9.95 -6.24 33.51
N ASP A 845 11.07 -6.96 33.64
CA ASP A 845 11.23 -8.41 33.49
C ASP A 845 12.16 -8.88 32.36
N ASN A 846 13.04 -9.82 32.72
CA ASN A 846 14.02 -10.45 31.84
C ASN A 846 13.32 -11.37 30.82
N PRO A 847 13.67 -11.32 29.51
CA PRO A 847 13.11 -12.21 28.47
C PRO A 847 13.17 -13.71 28.80
N SER A 848 14.12 -14.15 29.62
CA SER A 848 14.24 -15.55 30.06
C SER A 848 13.08 -16.04 30.95
N LEU A 849 12.20 -15.15 31.42
CA LEU A 849 11.06 -15.45 32.27
C LEU A 849 9.81 -15.92 31.51
N ILE A 850 9.84 -15.89 30.17
CA ILE A 850 8.73 -16.31 29.32
C ILE A 850 9.08 -17.46 28.39
N THR A 851 8.06 -18.25 28.08
CA THR A 851 8.11 -19.35 27.11
C THR A 851 6.91 -19.24 26.19
N PHE A 852 7.12 -19.51 24.91
CA PHE A 852 6.11 -19.46 23.86
C PHE A 852 5.64 -20.86 23.52
N PHE A 853 4.33 -21.08 23.54
CA PHE A 853 3.69 -22.32 23.16
C PHE A 853 2.84 -22.11 21.91
N CYS A 854 2.77 -23.10 21.02
CA CYS A 854 1.86 -23.06 19.90
C CYS A 854 0.41 -22.93 20.38
N LYS A 855 -0.36 -21.99 19.81
CA LYS A 855 -1.78 -21.81 20.22
C LYS A 855 -2.69 -23.02 19.96
N ASN A 856 -2.29 -23.97 19.12
CA ASN A 856 -3.11 -25.11 18.71
C ASN A 856 -2.79 -26.38 19.50
N CYS A 857 -1.56 -26.88 19.39
CA CYS A 857 -1.15 -28.13 20.05
C CYS A 857 -0.47 -27.94 21.42
N SER A 858 -0.29 -26.70 21.88
CA SER A 858 0.42 -26.39 23.13
C SER A 858 1.87 -26.91 23.19
N VAL A 859 2.48 -27.28 22.06
CA VAL A 859 3.91 -27.61 22.01
C VAL A 859 4.75 -26.38 22.33
N MET A 860 5.83 -26.57 23.09
CA MET A 860 6.79 -25.49 23.34
C MET A 860 7.48 -25.14 22.03
N ALA A 861 7.42 -23.86 21.66
CA ALA A 861 8.04 -23.33 20.45
C ALA A 861 9.43 -22.75 20.73
N CYS A 862 9.54 -21.84 21.71
CA CYS A 862 10.83 -21.24 22.09
C CYS A 862 10.79 -20.55 23.46
N SER A 863 11.98 -20.26 24.00
CA SER A 863 12.17 -19.37 25.17
C SER A 863 12.23 -17.92 24.71
N GLY A 864 11.90 -16.97 25.60
CA GLY A 864 12.01 -15.54 25.28
C GLY A 864 13.45 -15.05 25.08
N GLU A 865 14.44 -15.78 25.59
CA GLU A 865 15.86 -15.49 25.34
C GLU A 865 16.29 -15.78 23.90
N ASN A 866 15.56 -16.63 23.17
CA ASN A 866 15.83 -16.95 21.77
C ASN A 866 15.19 -15.96 20.79
N ILE A 867 14.44 -14.98 21.30
CA ILE A 867 13.79 -13.97 20.46
C ILE A 867 14.73 -12.78 20.32
N GLN A 868 15.07 -12.45 19.08
CA GLN A 868 15.83 -11.27 18.70
C GLN A 868 15.00 -10.37 17.79
N VAL A 869 15.40 -9.09 17.69
CA VAL A 869 14.66 -8.08 16.94
C VAL A 869 15.52 -7.46 15.84
N ILE A 870 14.93 -7.36 14.66
CA ILE A 870 15.48 -6.70 13.48
C ILE A 870 14.75 -5.37 13.30
N GLU A 871 15.51 -4.28 13.09
CA GLU A 871 14.96 -2.93 12.87
C GLU A 871 13.95 -2.49 13.95
N ASN A 872 14.11 -2.98 15.19
CA ASN A 872 13.19 -2.77 16.31
C ASN A 872 11.72 -3.16 16.04
N MET A 873 11.43 -3.97 15.01
CA MET A 873 10.08 -4.33 14.58
C MET A 873 9.87 -5.83 14.40
N HIS A 874 10.77 -6.50 13.69
CA HIS A 874 10.60 -7.88 13.28
C HIS A 874 11.23 -8.82 14.31
N HIS A 875 10.41 -9.71 14.88
CA HIS A 875 10.85 -10.63 15.93
C HIS A 875 11.15 -11.99 15.30
N VAL A 876 12.37 -12.46 15.45
CA VAL A 876 12.91 -13.67 14.81
C VAL A 876 13.50 -14.63 15.85
N ASN A 877 13.63 -15.90 15.48
CA ASN A 877 14.34 -16.91 16.25
C ASN A 877 15.24 -17.73 15.33
N MET A 878 16.55 -17.67 15.57
CA MET A 878 17.57 -18.30 14.73
C MET A 878 18.18 -19.58 15.32
N THR A 879 17.61 -20.12 16.40
CA THR A 879 18.18 -21.34 17.01
C THR A 879 17.95 -22.58 16.14
N GLN A 880 18.92 -23.49 16.15
CA GLN A 880 18.87 -24.73 15.36
C GLN A 880 17.73 -25.65 15.82
N GLU A 881 17.38 -25.62 17.11
CA GLU A 881 16.24 -26.34 17.67
C GLU A 881 14.93 -25.84 17.05
N PHE A 882 14.82 -24.53 16.84
CA PHE A 882 13.61 -23.94 16.28
C PHE A 882 13.38 -24.35 14.81
N LYS A 883 14.45 -24.48 14.01
CA LYS A 883 14.39 -24.94 12.61
C LYS A 883 13.72 -26.31 12.45
N LYS A 884 13.78 -27.18 13.45
CA LYS A 884 13.15 -28.52 13.45
C LYS A 884 11.65 -28.48 13.78
N LEU A 885 11.13 -27.36 14.28
CA LEU A 885 9.76 -27.25 14.81
C LEU A 885 8.76 -26.67 13.80
N TYR A 886 9.21 -26.19 12.65
CA TYR A 886 8.35 -25.61 11.63
C TYR A 886 8.59 -26.19 10.23
N ILE A 887 7.60 -26.03 9.37
CA ILE A 887 7.65 -26.30 7.93
C ILE A 887 7.38 -24.98 7.21
N VAL A 888 8.03 -24.75 6.09
CA VAL A 888 7.78 -23.59 5.22
C VAL A 888 6.85 -24.01 4.10
N ARG A 889 5.78 -23.24 3.90
CA ARG A 889 4.83 -23.41 2.80
C ARG A 889 4.94 -22.22 1.87
N GLU A 890 4.68 -22.41 0.58
CA GLU A 890 4.44 -21.29 -0.31
C GLU A 890 3.26 -20.43 0.12
N ASN A 891 3.37 -19.12 -0.11
CA ASN A 891 2.34 -18.18 0.26
C ASN A 891 1.38 -17.95 -0.92
N LYS A 892 0.15 -18.44 -0.80
CA LYS A 892 -0.93 -18.28 -1.81
C LYS A 892 -1.17 -16.83 -2.26
N ALA A 893 -0.82 -15.84 -1.44
CA ALA A 893 -0.96 -14.43 -1.82
C ALA A 893 0.03 -14.01 -2.93
N LEU A 894 1.17 -14.69 -3.04
CA LEU A 894 2.23 -14.44 -4.03
C LEU A 894 1.98 -15.20 -5.34
N GLN A 895 1.43 -16.41 -5.29
CA GLN A 895 1.04 -17.18 -6.50
C GLN A 895 0.12 -16.38 -7.43
N LYS A 896 -0.76 -15.53 -6.88
CA LYS A 896 -1.66 -14.66 -7.67
C LYS A 896 -0.98 -13.45 -8.31
N LYS A 897 0.30 -13.19 -8.05
CA LYS A 897 1.02 -11.99 -8.52
C LYS A 897 2.11 -12.27 -9.55
N PHE A 898 2.40 -13.53 -9.90
CA PHE A 898 3.47 -13.91 -10.86
C PHE A 898 4.73 -13.03 -10.69
N ALA A 899 5.16 -12.83 -9.44
CA ALA A 899 6.32 -12.00 -9.11
C ALA A 899 7.45 -12.95 -8.73
N ASP A 900 8.40 -13.13 -9.63
CA ASP A 900 9.39 -14.22 -9.61
C ASP A 900 10.40 -14.18 -8.45
N TYR A 901 10.41 -13.13 -7.62
CA TYR A 901 11.36 -13.06 -6.51
C TYR A 901 10.75 -12.36 -5.28
N GLN A 902 10.24 -13.16 -4.32
CA GLN A 902 10.29 -12.85 -2.89
C GLN A 902 9.95 -14.09 -2.05
N THR A 903 10.95 -14.57 -1.31
CA THR A 903 11.01 -15.71 -0.37
C THR A 903 10.11 -15.56 0.87
N ASN A 904 8.84 -15.23 0.70
CA ASN A 904 7.91 -15.03 1.82
C ASN A 904 7.03 -16.27 2.07
N GLY A 905 7.67 -17.43 2.27
CA GLY A 905 6.98 -18.65 2.68
C GLY A 905 6.26 -18.48 4.03
N GLU A 906 5.11 -19.13 4.21
CA GLU A 906 4.39 -19.18 5.48
C GLU A 906 5.03 -20.24 6.39
N ILE A 907 5.28 -19.87 7.64
CA ILE A 907 5.84 -20.76 8.66
C ILE A 907 4.69 -21.43 9.39
N ILE A 908 4.60 -22.75 9.32
CA ILE A 908 3.58 -23.56 9.99
C ILE A 908 4.20 -24.54 10.99
N CYS A 909 3.49 -24.83 12.07
CA CYS A 909 3.89 -25.82 13.07
C CYS A 909 3.98 -27.22 12.46
N SER A 910 5.13 -27.90 12.63
CA SER A 910 5.35 -29.24 12.09
C SER A 910 4.47 -30.34 12.72
N GLN A 911 3.84 -30.08 13.86
CA GLN A 911 2.99 -31.06 14.54
C GLN A 911 1.50 -30.91 14.23
N CYS A 912 1.01 -29.70 13.97
CA CYS A 912 -0.43 -29.44 13.88
C CYS A 912 -0.87 -28.56 12.71
N GLY A 913 0.07 -28.05 11.91
CA GLY A 913 -0.19 -27.17 10.77
C GLY A 913 -0.56 -25.73 11.12
N GLN A 914 -0.51 -25.34 12.40
CA GLN A 914 -0.83 -23.98 12.83
C GLN A 914 0.19 -22.98 12.27
N ALA A 915 -0.28 -21.99 11.50
CA ALA A 915 0.55 -20.87 11.08
C ALA A 915 1.15 -20.13 12.27
N TRP A 916 2.46 -19.92 12.26
CA TRP A 916 3.26 -19.23 13.27
C TRP A 916 3.76 -17.87 12.77
N GLY A 917 4.13 -17.77 11.50
CA GLY A 917 4.87 -16.61 10.98
C GLY A 917 5.06 -16.62 9.47
N THR A 918 6.05 -15.88 9.01
CA THR A 918 6.48 -15.81 7.60
C THR A 918 8.00 -15.78 7.53
N MET A 919 8.57 -16.42 6.52
CA MET A 919 9.98 -16.27 6.17
C MET A 919 10.25 -14.84 5.70
N MET A 920 11.45 -14.35 5.98
CA MET A 920 11.94 -13.03 5.59
C MET A 920 13.41 -13.14 5.25
N VAL A 921 13.83 -12.55 4.13
CA VAL A 921 15.26 -12.39 3.84
C VAL A 921 15.74 -11.07 4.40
N ASN A 922 16.81 -11.10 5.20
CA ASN A 922 17.55 -9.90 5.59
C ASN A 922 19.05 -10.15 5.47
N LYS A 923 19.75 -9.25 4.77
CA LYS A 923 21.19 -9.37 4.46
C LYS A 923 21.58 -10.74 3.88
N GLY A 924 20.71 -11.32 3.04
CA GLY A 924 20.94 -12.62 2.40
C GLY A 924 20.65 -13.84 3.29
N LEU A 925 20.21 -13.67 4.54
CA LEU A 925 19.81 -14.76 5.42
C LEU A 925 18.30 -14.96 5.42
N ASP A 926 17.86 -16.21 5.35
CA ASP A 926 16.46 -16.60 5.54
C ASP A 926 16.11 -16.69 7.03
N LEU A 927 15.32 -15.73 7.52
CA LEU A 927 15.00 -15.55 8.93
C LEU A 927 13.51 -15.84 9.18
N PRO A 928 13.16 -16.71 10.15
CA PRO A 928 11.77 -17.00 10.46
C PRO A 928 11.16 -15.90 11.35
N CYS A 929 10.32 -15.05 10.76
CA CYS A 929 9.65 -13.96 11.49
C CYS A 929 8.35 -14.43 12.16
N LEU A 930 8.26 -14.29 13.48
CA LEU A 930 7.17 -14.82 14.29
C LEU A 930 6.06 -13.79 14.55
N LYS A 931 4.81 -14.25 14.47
CA LYS A 931 3.62 -13.46 14.81
C LYS A 931 3.08 -13.89 16.17
N ILE A 932 3.27 -13.06 17.21
CA ILE A 932 2.88 -13.38 18.60
C ILE A 932 1.42 -13.83 18.77
N LYS A 933 0.50 -13.37 17.92
CA LYS A 933 -0.92 -13.78 17.94
C LYS A 933 -1.14 -15.29 17.79
N ASN A 934 -0.16 -16.02 17.27
CA ASN A 934 -0.21 -17.45 17.02
C ASN A 934 0.38 -18.28 18.19
N PHE A 935 0.81 -17.61 19.26
CA PHE A 935 1.44 -18.22 20.42
C PHE A 935 0.71 -17.89 21.73
N VAL A 936 0.82 -18.78 22.69
CA VAL A 936 0.44 -18.59 24.09
C VAL A 936 1.72 -18.39 24.89
N VAL A 937 1.80 -17.27 25.62
CA VAL A 937 2.96 -16.91 26.42
C VAL A 937 2.72 -17.36 27.86
N ALA A 938 3.60 -18.18 28.40
CA ALA A 938 3.58 -18.56 29.82
C ALA A 938 4.70 -17.85 30.58
N PHE A 939 4.36 -17.27 31.72
CA PHE A 939 5.30 -16.62 32.63
C PHE A 939 5.73 -17.59 33.73
N LYS A 940 7.04 -17.77 33.92
CA LYS A 940 7.61 -18.68 34.93
C LYS A 940 7.16 -18.34 36.36
N ASN A 941 6.92 -17.06 36.66
CA ASN A 941 6.69 -16.59 38.02
C ASN A 941 5.30 -16.95 38.59
N ASN A 942 4.24 -16.95 37.76
CA ASN A 942 2.86 -17.04 38.26
C ASN A 942 2.01 -18.12 37.53
N SER A 943 2.61 -18.99 36.72
CA SER A 943 1.92 -19.99 35.87
C SER A 943 0.84 -19.40 34.93
N GLN A 944 0.76 -18.08 34.79
CA GLN A 944 -0.31 -17.41 34.06
C GLN A 944 0.00 -17.44 32.56
N LYS A 945 -0.84 -18.17 31.80
CA LYS A 945 -0.79 -18.18 30.32
C LYS A 945 -1.61 -17.01 29.75
N LYS A 946 -1.01 -16.24 28.86
CA LYS A 946 -1.65 -15.09 28.18
C LYS A 946 -1.45 -15.17 26.68
N GLN A 947 -2.37 -14.56 25.95
CA GLN A 947 -2.23 -14.32 24.51
C GLN A 947 -2.18 -12.81 24.27
N TYR A 948 -1.32 -12.42 23.34
CA TYR A 948 -1.12 -11.03 22.94
C TYR A 948 -1.39 -10.90 21.44
N LYS A 949 -1.98 -9.78 21.02
CA LYS A 949 -2.21 -9.52 19.59
C LYS A 949 -0.97 -8.93 18.91
N LYS A 950 -0.17 -8.17 19.65
CA LYS A 950 1.02 -7.46 19.16
C LYS A 950 2.17 -7.58 20.17
N TRP A 951 3.40 -7.57 19.67
CA TRP A 951 4.60 -7.65 20.48
C TRP A 951 4.70 -6.52 21.51
N VAL A 952 4.29 -5.30 21.16
CA VAL A 952 4.28 -4.12 22.07
C VAL A 952 3.34 -4.25 23.29
N GLU A 953 2.39 -5.19 23.27
CA GLU A 953 1.53 -5.46 24.43
C GLU A 953 2.24 -6.27 25.51
N LEU A 954 3.33 -6.95 25.14
CA LEU A 954 4.17 -7.69 26.05
C LEU A 954 5.08 -6.69 26.81
N PRO A 955 5.12 -6.73 28.15
CA PRO A 955 5.91 -5.81 28.95
C PRO A 955 7.40 -6.21 28.98
N MET A 956 7.99 -6.55 27.83
CA MET A 956 9.38 -7.02 27.74
C MET A 956 10.07 -6.40 26.52
N MET A 957 11.38 -6.18 26.65
CA MET A 957 12.25 -5.75 25.57
C MET A 957 13.15 -6.90 25.16
N PHE A 958 13.30 -7.11 23.86
CA PHE A 958 14.15 -8.16 23.29
C PHE A 958 15.43 -7.55 22.70
N PRO A 959 16.54 -8.30 22.71
CA PRO A 959 17.81 -7.84 22.13
C PRO A 959 17.71 -7.65 20.62
N LYS A 960 18.56 -6.77 20.07
CA LYS A 960 18.73 -6.67 18.61
C LYS A 960 19.43 -7.93 18.10
N LEU A 961 19.08 -8.37 16.89
CA LEU A 961 19.77 -9.49 16.23
C LEU A 961 21.23 -9.12 15.98
N ASP A 962 22.14 -9.93 16.54
CA ASP A 962 23.55 -9.89 16.21
C ASP A 962 23.86 -10.98 15.16
N TYR A 963 24.34 -10.56 14.00
CA TYR A 963 24.67 -11.49 12.91
C TYR A 963 25.92 -12.31 13.24
N THR A 964 26.79 -11.80 14.13
CA THR A 964 28.07 -12.46 14.46
C THR A 964 27.87 -13.74 15.27
N GLU A 965 26.84 -13.80 16.13
CA GLU A 965 26.48 -14.99 16.90
C GLU A 965 26.00 -16.16 16.01
N HIS A 966 25.56 -15.86 14.79
CA HIS A 966 25.00 -16.84 13.86
C HIS A 966 25.87 -17.12 12.62
N CYS A 967 26.85 -16.25 12.32
CA CYS A 967 27.83 -16.48 11.24
C CYS A 967 28.93 -17.50 11.59
N MET A 968 29.16 -17.81 12.88
CA MET A 968 30.21 -18.77 13.29
C MET A 968 29.83 -20.25 13.12
N PHE A 969 28.78 -20.55 12.35
CA PHE A 969 28.31 -21.93 12.14
C PHE A 969 28.18 -22.31 10.66
N SER A 970 28.83 -21.59 9.74
CA SER A 970 29.13 -22.11 8.40
C SER A 970 30.53 -22.72 8.36
N ASP A 971 30.80 -23.69 9.25
CA ASP A 971 31.91 -24.62 9.06
C ASP A 971 31.40 -25.76 8.18
N GLU A 972 31.29 -25.49 6.88
CA GLU A 972 31.42 -26.52 5.83
C GLU A 972 32.41 -25.95 4.80
N ASP A 973 33.69 -26.13 5.14
CA ASP A 973 34.83 -26.21 4.20
C ASP A 973 34.73 -27.46 3.31
#